data_AF-A0A420IAP4-F1
#
_entry.id   AF-A0A420IAP4-F1
#
_cell.length_a   1.000
_cell.length_b   1.000
_cell.length_c   1.000
_cell.angle_alpha   90.00
_cell.angle_beta   90.00
_cell.angle_gamma   90.00
#
_symmetry.space_group_name_H-M   'P 1'
#
loop_
_entity.id
_entity.type
_entity.pdbx_description
1 polymer ?
#
loop_
_entity_poly.entity_id
_entity_poly.type
_entity_poly.pdbx_seq_one_letter_code
_entity_poly.pdbx_strand_id
1 'polypeptide(L)'
;MLHLRRTRVASISLSSHLKARTAASGPRPCLRFAASNERRKYSTSSDSYLTRSMVIQLLSNIGSKREVKQYLSYFSSVSSQQFAVIKVGGAIITEHLESLTSALVFLNHVGLFPVVVHGAGPQLNKLLEDAGIKPHFEEGIRVTDSKTLAVARRLFLEENLKLVEKLEEMGVHARPITSGVFGADYLDKEKYKLVGKITNVNKIPIEAAINSGSLPILTSMAETDDGQILNVNADVAAGELARVLQPLKIVYLSENGGLFNADTKEKISTINLDEEYDHIMSQWWCRFGTRLKIKETKQLLDLLPRSSSVAIIHPDDLQKELFTDTGAGTLIRRGNKIATASSISEFEDIERLKNALTKNNQGLEAKETMDKYVQDLESREFKAYFDEPMDALAIVLPATSTESPANLTMFKVTKSGWLSNTADNVFSAVKKDHPKLVWTVPQDDENLTWFFDKADGSIAKKDNILFWYGIEKANEVIERVIQFPTQNGSTLGILDFGTGLHHKVTSRLSTGVFEPQQSRNFSTIPRQLIRRKSQKIKNPISKGYATTTNPNPPFGKKNSSNFQPAKVALIGARGYTGQALVSLLNTHPYMDLCHVSSRELVGQKLKGYEKREITYENLTVEDVCRMERNAEIDCWVMALPNGVCKPFIDAINQGKNSRGSLIIDLSADYRFNNDWTYGLPELVVRSDISKAVRISNPGCYATAAQLGIAPLAPFIGGQPTIFGVSGYSGAGTKPSPKNDVKNLTDNIIPYSLTDHIHEREISTQLGVSVAFIPHVADWFQGIHHTISIPLSKTMSSRDIRQLYQERYAGERLVRIIGESPSVKAISGKHWIEIGGFGVHSSGKRVIVCATIDNLLKGAATQCLQNMNLALGFAEYQGIPLE
;
A
#
# COMPACT_ATOMS: atom_id res chain seq x y z
N MET A 1 31.44 -19.86 -52.79
CA MET A 1 32.52 -19.07 -53.43
C MET A 1 33.44 -18.52 -52.35
N LEU A 2 34.68 -19.02 -52.30
CA LEU A 2 35.80 -18.43 -51.57
C LEU A 2 36.29 -17.17 -52.28
N HIS A 3 36.68 -16.12 -51.55
CA HIS A 3 37.89 -15.28 -51.75
C HIS A 3 37.78 -14.01 -50.86
N LEU A 4 38.65 -13.85 -49.85
CA LEU A 4 39.97 -13.19 -49.89
C LEU A 4 39.91 -11.66 -49.84
N ARG A 5 40.45 -11.08 -48.75
CA ARG A 5 41.48 -10.02 -48.81
C ARG A 5 42.23 -9.85 -47.48
N ARG A 6 43.52 -10.19 -47.53
CA ARG A 6 44.64 -9.74 -46.67
C ARG A 6 44.94 -8.25 -47.02
N THR A 7 45.77 -7.44 -46.35
CA THR A 7 47.15 -7.61 -45.81
C THR A 7 47.54 -6.30 -45.10
N ARG A 8 48.21 -6.30 -43.93
CA ARG A 8 49.64 -5.93 -43.62
C ARG A 8 50.09 -4.52 -44.10
N VAL A 9 50.89 -3.74 -43.36
CA VAL A 9 52.32 -3.97 -43.02
C VAL A 9 52.78 -3.03 -41.87
N ALA A 10 53.75 -3.51 -41.08
CA ALA A 10 54.44 -2.78 -40.00
C ALA A 10 55.87 -2.33 -40.41
N SER A 11 56.28 -1.21 -39.80
CA SER A 11 57.61 -0.83 -39.24
C SER A 11 58.87 -0.75 -40.10
N ILE A 12 59.64 0.34 -39.89
CA ILE A 12 61.11 0.49 -39.67
C ILE A 12 61.35 2.02 -39.47
N SER A 13 61.71 2.54 -38.28
CA SER A 13 63.06 2.78 -37.69
C SER A 13 64.01 3.55 -38.65
N LEU A 14 64.86 4.52 -38.31
CA LEU A 14 65.60 4.97 -37.13
C LEU A 14 66.22 6.34 -37.53
N SER A 15 66.54 7.23 -36.59
CA SER A 15 67.89 7.84 -36.46
C SER A 15 67.93 9.07 -35.55
N SER A 16 69.06 9.15 -34.85
CA SER A 16 69.46 10.02 -33.75
C SER A 16 70.35 11.18 -34.20
N HIS A 17 70.42 12.25 -33.38
CA HIS A 17 71.61 13.07 -32.99
C HIS A 17 71.19 14.53 -32.70
N LEU A 18 71.83 15.36 -31.85
CA LEU A 18 72.65 15.27 -30.63
C LEU A 18 72.98 16.75 -30.25
N LYS A 19 73.30 17.01 -28.96
CA LYS A 19 73.96 18.21 -28.35
C LYS A 19 73.07 19.39 -27.91
N ALA A 20 73.38 20.17 -26.87
CA ALA A 20 74.16 20.03 -25.63
C ALA A 20 73.89 21.28 -24.74
N ARG A 21 73.85 21.06 -23.42
CA ARG A 21 73.89 21.93 -22.21
C ARG A 21 74.10 23.46 -22.32
N THR A 22 73.38 24.20 -21.46
CA THR A 22 73.91 25.05 -20.35
C THR A 22 72.80 25.30 -19.30
N ALA A 23 73.20 25.55 -18.04
CA ALA A 23 72.38 25.49 -16.84
C ALA A 23 72.09 26.88 -16.22
N ALA A 24 70.92 27.06 -15.58
CA ALA A 24 70.73 27.76 -14.29
C ALA A 24 69.23 27.94 -13.94
N SER A 25 68.78 27.42 -12.80
CA SER A 25 67.88 28.06 -11.81
C SER A 25 67.27 27.01 -10.87
N GLY A 26 67.41 27.20 -9.56
CA GLY A 26 67.20 26.20 -8.51
C GLY A 26 65.76 25.76 -8.22
N PRO A 27 65.57 24.81 -7.27
CA PRO A 27 64.26 24.26 -6.94
C PRO A 27 63.56 25.14 -5.90
N ARG A 28 62.34 25.60 -6.22
CA ARG A 28 61.39 26.09 -5.21
C ARG A 28 60.37 24.99 -4.86
N PRO A 29 59.91 24.93 -3.60
CA PRO A 29 59.21 23.77 -3.06
C PRO A 29 57.70 23.81 -3.33
N CYS A 30 57.11 22.64 -3.59
CA CYS A 30 55.67 22.43 -3.58
C CYS A 30 55.07 22.75 -2.20
N LEU A 31 54.13 23.69 -2.18
CA LEU A 31 53.26 23.95 -1.03
C LEU A 31 51.95 23.18 -1.18
N ARG A 32 51.54 22.63 -0.04
CA ARG A 32 50.37 21.80 0.25
C ARG A 32 49.05 22.39 -0.27
N PHE A 33 48.24 21.57 -0.92
CA PHE A 33 46.78 21.75 -0.91
C PHE A 33 46.18 20.85 0.18
N ALA A 34 45.51 21.50 1.14
CA ALA A 34 44.79 20.85 2.21
C ALA A 34 43.61 20.06 1.64
N ALA A 35 43.52 18.77 1.98
CA ALA A 35 42.32 17.98 1.79
C ALA A 35 41.23 18.54 2.71
N SER A 36 40.24 19.22 2.12
CA SER A 36 39.01 19.57 2.81
C SER A 36 38.27 18.28 3.17
N ASN A 37 38.15 18.02 4.47
CA ASN A 37 37.23 17.04 5.04
C ASN A 37 35.81 17.33 4.54
N GLU A 38 35.33 16.62 3.53
CA GLU A 38 33.89 16.47 3.32
C GLU A 38 33.35 15.53 4.41
N ARG A 39 32.91 16.14 5.50
CA ARG A 39 31.97 15.52 6.42
C ARG A 39 30.74 15.10 5.61
N ARG A 40 30.52 13.79 5.43
CA ARG A 40 29.19 13.26 5.10
C ARG A 40 28.23 13.78 6.18
N LYS A 41 27.35 14.72 5.80
CA LYS A 41 26.20 15.09 6.63
C LYS A 41 25.34 13.84 6.75
N TYR A 42 25.28 13.28 7.95
CA TYR A 42 24.21 12.37 8.34
C TYR A 42 22.87 13.06 8.04
N SER A 43 21.95 12.35 7.40
CA SER A 43 20.57 12.81 7.28
C SER A 43 20.06 13.14 8.68
N THR A 44 19.60 14.38 8.83
CA THR A 44 19.05 14.90 10.07
C THR A 44 17.76 14.18 10.41
N SER A 45 17.44 14.16 11.70
CA SER A 45 16.18 13.71 12.31
C SER A 45 14.90 14.42 11.81
N SER A 46 14.98 15.21 10.73
CA SER A 46 13.88 15.99 10.14
C SER A 46 12.89 15.13 9.34
N ASP A 47 13.35 14.06 8.69
CA ASP A 47 12.49 13.21 7.82
C ASP A 47 11.40 12.47 8.61
N SER A 48 11.65 12.14 9.87
CA SER A 48 10.68 11.50 10.77
C SER A 48 9.49 12.42 11.10
N TYR A 49 9.74 13.72 11.29
CA TYR A 49 8.69 14.71 11.57
C TYR A 49 7.89 15.08 10.32
N LEU A 50 8.56 15.15 9.16
CA LEU A 50 7.92 15.32 7.85
C LEU A 50 7.01 14.13 7.53
N THR A 51 7.48 12.89 7.69
CA THR A 51 6.66 11.70 7.43
C THR A 51 5.45 11.60 8.37
N ARG A 52 5.62 11.96 9.65
CA ARG A 52 4.51 11.95 10.62
C ARG A 52 3.46 13.03 10.34
N SER A 53 3.89 14.24 9.99
CA SER A 53 2.98 15.34 9.63
C SER A 53 2.20 15.02 8.34
N MET A 54 2.82 14.36 7.37
CA MET A 54 2.14 13.86 6.16
C MET A 54 1.05 12.85 6.48
N VAL A 55 1.34 11.86 7.33
CA VAL A 55 0.32 10.85 7.72
C VAL A 55 -0.83 11.52 8.48
N ILE A 56 -0.54 12.49 9.35
CA ILE A 56 -1.58 13.25 10.05
C ILE A 56 -2.43 14.05 9.05
N GLN A 57 -1.81 14.74 8.09
CA GLN A 57 -2.49 15.53 7.08
C GLN A 57 -3.34 14.66 6.13
N LEU A 58 -2.86 13.48 5.78
CA LEU A 58 -3.63 12.51 5.00
C LEU A 58 -4.83 11.99 5.78
N LEU A 59 -4.64 11.63 7.06
CA LEU A 59 -5.73 11.14 7.92
C LEU A 59 -6.74 12.24 8.28
N SER A 60 -6.33 13.50 8.42
CA SER A 60 -7.23 14.62 8.71
C SER A 60 -8.18 14.92 7.55
N ASN A 61 -7.77 14.58 6.32
CA ASN A 61 -8.56 14.81 5.12
C ASN A 61 -9.46 13.62 4.74
N ILE A 62 -9.42 12.54 5.52
CA ILE A 62 -10.21 11.32 5.29
C ILE A 62 -11.33 11.27 6.34
N GLY A 63 -12.56 11.48 5.89
CA GLY A 63 -13.78 11.36 6.69
C GLY A 63 -14.47 9.99 6.57
N SER A 64 -14.24 9.24 5.49
CA SER A 64 -14.94 7.95 5.29
C SER A 64 -14.08 6.83 4.68
N LYS A 65 -14.52 5.58 4.89
CA LYS A 65 -13.91 4.38 4.27
C LYS A 65 -13.96 4.42 2.73
N ARG A 66 -14.97 5.09 2.15
CA ARG A 66 -15.09 5.31 0.71
C ARG A 66 -13.95 6.18 0.20
N GLU A 67 -13.67 7.28 0.91
CA GLU A 67 -12.56 8.18 0.59
C GLU A 67 -11.22 7.44 0.68
N VAL A 68 -10.96 6.65 1.74
CA VAL A 68 -9.74 5.81 1.83
C VAL A 68 -9.56 4.93 0.60
N LYS A 69 -10.62 4.25 0.14
CA LYS A 69 -10.56 3.38 -1.04
C LYS A 69 -10.31 4.19 -2.33
N GLN A 70 -10.91 5.38 -2.44
CA GLN A 70 -10.71 6.29 -3.56
C GLN A 70 -9.25 6.78 -3.61
N TYR A 71 -8.72 7.26 -2.48
CA TYR A 71 -7.28 7.57 -2.31
C TYR A 71 -6.40 6.41 -2.78
N LEU A 72 -6.60 5.19 -2.26
CA LEU A 72 -5.82 4.01 -2.62
C LEU A 72 -5.93 3.63 -4.11
N SER A 73 -7.08 3.86 -4.74
CA SER A 73 -7.27 3.59 -6.17
C SER A 73 -6.39 4.49 -7.05
N TYR A 74 -6.25 5.77 -6.69
CA TYR A 74 -5.39 6.70 -7.42
C TYR A 74 -3.90 6.40 -7.22
N PHE A 75 -3.49 5.94 -6.04
CA PHE A 75 -2.09 5.56 -5.80
C PHE A 75 -1.68 4.22 -6.44
N SER A 76 -2.63 3.31 -6.65
CA SER A 76 -2.37 1.99 -7.25
C SER A 76 -2.50 1.96 -8.77
N SER A 77 -3.18 2.95 -9.37
CA SER A 77 -3.35 3.07 -10.82
C SER A 77 -2.19 3.85 -11.43
N VAL A 78 -1.19 3.10 -11.90
CA VAL A 78 0.13 3.59 -12.31
C VAL A 78 0.06 4.40 -13.62
N SER A 79 0.05 5.74 -13.52
CA SER A 79 0.86 6.65 -14.37
C SER A 79 0.95 8.04 -13.74
N SER A 80 2.12 8.40 -13.21
CA SER A 80 2.35 9.71 -12.54
C SER A 80 2.09 10.91 -13.46
N GLN A 81 2.20 10.72 -14.77
CA GLN A 81 2.04 11.76 -15.79
C GLN A 81 0.58 12.15 -16.07
N GLN A 82 -0.40 11.31 -15.72
CA GLN A 82 -1.83 11.55 -16.02
C GLN A 82 -2.64 11.90 -14.78
N PHE A 83 -1.99 12.29 -13.68
CA PHE A 83 -2.68 12.53 -12.42
C PHE A 83 -3.56 13.79 -12.48
N ALA A 84 -2.93 14.97 -12.61
CA ALA A 84 -3.67 16.23 -12.60
C ALA A 84 -2.98 17.34 -13.39
N VAL A 85 -3.81 18.19 -14.02
CA VAL A 85 -3.40 19.52 -14.53
C VAL A 85 -4.02 20.57 -13.61
N ILE A 86 -3.19 21.41 -12.99
CA ILE A 86 -3.63 22.42 -12.02
C ILE A 86 -3.36 23.81 -12.59
N LYS A 87 -4.43 24.54 -12.88
CA LYS A 87 -4.37 25.96 -13.23
C LYS A 87 -4.36 26.79 -11.96
N VAL A 88 -3.32 27.61 -11.81
CA VAL A 88 -3.16 28.56 -10.71
C VAL A 88 -3.43 29.97 -11.23
N GLY A 89 -4.41 30.66 -10.63
CA GLY A 89 -4.65 32.08 -10.90
C GLY A 89 -3.54 32.94 -10.28
N GLY A 90 -3.19 34.06 -10.92
CA GLY A 90 -2.13 34.93 -10.41
C GLY A 90 -2.35 35.38 -8.98
N ALA A 91 -3.58 35.75 -8.61
CA ALA A 91 -3.90 36.20 -7.24
C ALA A 91 -3.57 35.14 -6.17
N ILE A 92 -3.68 33.86 -6.50
CA ILE A 92 -3.33 32.75 -5.60
C ILE A 92 -1.82 32.77 -5.27
N ILE A 93 -0.96 33.11 -6.22
CA ILE A 93 0.50 33.18 -6.01
C ILE A 93 0.89 34.38 -5.13
N THR A 94 0.05 35.43 -5.09
CA THR A 94 0.29 36.59 -4.22
C THR A 94 -0.33 36.43 -2.84
N GLU A 95 -1.56 35.93 -2.74
CA GLU A 95 -2.34 35.96 -1.50
C GLU A 95 -2.36 34.62 -0.76
N HIS A 96 -2.23 33.51 -1.49
CA HIS A 96 -2.40 32.15 -0.97
C HIS A 96 -1.21 31.23 -1.30
N LEU A 97 -0.01 31.81 -1.43
CA LEU A 97 1.19 31.06 -1.82
C LEU A 97 1.50 29.91 -0.86
N GLU A 98 1.41 30.16 0.45
CA GLU A 98 1.73 29.15 1.48
C GLU A 98 0.77 27.96 1.44
N SER A 99 -0.53 28.23 1.26
CA SER A 99 -1.55 27.19 1.13
C SER A 99 -1.32 26.36 -0.14
N LEU A 100 -1.09 27.03 -1.27
CA LEU A 100 -0.80 26.39 -2.54
C LEU A 100 0.44 25.49 -2.45
N THR A 101 1.57 25.99 -1.92
CA THR A 101 2.80 25.22 -1.86
C THR A 101 2.70 24.08 -0.85
N SER A 102 2.04 24.28 0.29
CA SER A 102 1.73 23.20 1.24
C SER A 102 0.93 22.07 0.57
N ALA A 103 -0.08 22.42 -0.22
CA ALA A 103 -0.88 21.44 -0.93
C ALA A 103 -0.10 20.69 -2.02
N LEU A 104 0.71 21.39 -2.82
CA LEU A 104 1.57 20.78 -3.84
C LEU A 104 2.68 19.91 -3.24
N VAL A 105 3.24 20.33 -2.12
CA VAL A 105 4.27 19.57 -1.39
C VAL A 105 3.72 18.25 -0.88
N PHE A 106 2.51 18.27 -0.32
CA PHE A 106 1.81 17.05 0.08
C PHE A 106 1.64 16.09 -1.11
N LEU A 107 1.17 16.58 -2.26
CA LEU A 107 0.99 15.75 -3.46
C LEU A 107 2.30 15.12 -3.93
N ASN A 108 3.39 15.89 -3.96
CA ASN A 108 4.71 15.38 -4.35
C ASN A 108 5.23 14.29 -3.40
N HIS A 109 5.09 14.51 -2.09
CA HIS A 109 5.54 13.55 -1.08
C HIS A 109 4.77 12.23 -1.11
N VAL A 110 3.50 12.23 -1.50
CA VAL A 110 2.72 11.00 -1.72
C VAL A 110 2.98 10.35 -3.09
N GLY A 111 3.91 10.90 -3.89
CA GLY A 111 4.35 10.34 -5.16
C GLY A 111 3.53 10.80 -6.38
N LEU A 112 2.77 11.88 -6.26
CA LEU A 112 1.95 12.44 -7.34
C LEU A 112 2.60 13.70 -7.91
N PHE A 113 2.57 13.82 -9.24
CA PHE A 113 3.26 14.89 -9.97
C PHE A 113 2.27 15.72 -10.77
N PRO A 114 1.50 16.63 -10.11
CA PRO A 114 0.61 17.52 -10.84
C PRO A 114 1.40 18.44 -11.78
N VAL A 115 0.85 18.65 -12.98
CA VAL A 115 1.36 19.64 -13.94
C VAL A 115 0.71 20.97 -13.63
N VAL A 116 1.52 21.92 -13.15
CA VAL A 116 1.02 23.23 -12.72
C VAL A 116 1.21 24.24 -13.84
N VAL A 117 0.15 24.93 -14.24
CA VAL A 117 0.22 26.06 -15.18
C VAL A 117 -0.31 27.32 -14.50
N HIS A 118 0.43 28.41 -14.56
CA HIS A 118 0.03 29.64 -13.89
C HIS A 118 -0.15 30.83 -14.81
N GLY A 119 -0.97 31.76 -14.32
CA GLY A 119 -1.19 33.10 -14.89
C GLY A 119 -0.74 34.19 -13.92
N ALA A 120 -0.68 35.45 -14.36
CA ALA A 120 -0.29 36.61 -13.53
C ALA A 120 -1.19 37.85 -13.80
N GLY A 121 -2.48 37.61 -14.04
CA GLY A 121 -3.42 38.62 -14.55
C GLY A 121 -3.54 39.89 -13.69
N PRO A 122 -3.88 39.79 -12.40
CA PRO A 122 -4.03 40.94 -11.51
C PRO A 122 -2.73 41.72 -11.32
N GLN A 123 -1.60 41.02 -11.15
CA GLN A 123 -0.28 41.63 -11.00
C GLN A 123 0.13 42.40 -12.25
N LEU A 124 -0.19 41.86 -13.42
CA LEU A 124 0.10 42.50 -14.70
C LEU A 124 -0.67 43.81 -14.87
N ASN A 125 -1.94 43.88 -14.46
CA ASN A 125 -2.70 45.13 -14.52
C ASN A 125 -2.03 46.23 -13.70
N LYS A 126 -1.65 45.92 -12.45
CA LYS A 126 -0.99 46.87 -11.55
C LYS A 126 0.36 47.35 -12.10
N LEU A 127 1.19 46.42 -12.59
CA LEU A 127 2.50 46.78 -13.18
C LEU A 127 2.40 47.60 -14.46
N LEU A 128 1.35 47.39 -15.27
CA LEU A 128 1.10 48.20 -16.46
C LEU A 128 0.67 49.62 -16.06
N GLU A 129 -0.21 49.76 -15.08
CA GLU A 129 -0.61 51.07 -14.53
C GLU A 129 0.60 51.83 -13.95
N ASP A 130 1.44 51.16 -13.17
CA ASP A 130 2.68 51.73 -12.61
C ASP A 130 3.68 52.16 -13.71
N ALA A 131 3.71 51.43 -14.83
CA ALA A 131 4.51 51.77 -16.02
C ALA A 131 3.85 52.82 -16.93
N GLY A 132 2.68 53.35 -16.55
CA GLY A 132 1.92 54.32 -17.33
C GLY A 132 1.26 53.76 -18.59
N ILE A 133 1.14 52.44 -18.71
CA ILE A 133 0.50 51.73 -19.83
C ILE A 133 -0.93 51.35 -19.41
N LYS A 134 -1.95 51.95 -20.04
CA LYS A 134 -3.34 51.59 -19.74
C LYS A 134 -3.66 50.18 -20.24
N PRO A 135 -4.15 49.26 -19.39
CA PRO A 135 -4.63 47.95 -19.84
C PRO A 135 -5.76 48.10 -20.85
N HIS A 136 -5.63 47.47 -22.02
CA HIS A 136 -6.65 47.46 -23.06
C HIS A 136 -7.20 46.05 -23.26
N PHE A 137 -8.52 45.91 -23.22
CA PHE A 137 -9.22 44.64 -23.41
C PHE A 137 -10.25 44.77 -24.52
N GLU A 138 -10.24 43.82 -25.45
CA GLU A 138 -11.28 43.64 -26.47
C GLU A 138 -11.84 42.23 -26.32
N GLU A 139 -13.16 42.10 -26.26
CA GLU A 139 -13.86 40.80 -26.13
C GLU A 139 -13.36 39.95 -24.94
N GLY A 140 -12.89 40.61 -23.88
CA GLY A 140 -12.33 39.95 -22.69
C GLY A 140 -10.89 39.45 -22.85
N ILE A 141 -10.26 39.69 -24.00
CA ILE A 141 -8.86 39.36 -24.29
C ILE A 141 -8.01 40.62 -24.14
N ARG A 142 -6.87 40.50 -23.46
CA ARG A 142 -5.92 41.61 -23.34
C ARG A 142 -5.20 41.81 -24.68
N VAL A 143 -5.31 43.01 -25.24
CA VAL A 143 -4.50 43.39 -26.41
C VAL A 143 -3.06 43.59 -25.94
N THR A 144 -2.12 42.82 -26.49
CA THR A 144 -0.74 42.78 -26.00
C THR A 144 0.23 43.28 -27.07
N ASP A 145 0.70 44.52 -26.94
CA ASP A 145 1.78 45.06 -27.78
C ASP A 145 3.17 44.66 -27.26
N SER A 146 4.24 45.03 -27.98
CA SER A 146 5.61 44.66 -27.60
C SER A 146 6.03 45.17 -26.22
N LYS A 147 5.55 46.36 -25.81
CA LYS A 147 5.87 46.93 -24.49
C LYS A 147 5.13 46.16 -23.39
N THR A 148 3.85 45.89 -23.59
CA THR A 148 3.01 45.11 -22.69
C THR A 148 3.56 43.69 -22.55
N LEU A 149 3.98 43.05 -23.65
CA LEU A 149 4.57 41.71 -23.62
C LEU A 149 5.89 41.68 -22.84
N ALA A 150 6.74 42.70 -22.97
CA ALA A 150 7.99 42.76 -22.21
C ALA A 150 7.73 42.80 -20.70
N VAL A 151 6.75 43.58 -20.26
CA VAL A 151 6.32 43.64 -18.85
C VAL A 151 5.71 42.30 -18.41
N ALA A 152 4.81 41.74 -19.23
CA ALA A 152 4.17 40.47 -18.95
C ALA A 152 5.17 39.32 -18.83
N ARG A 153 6.12 39.20 -19.77
CA ARG A 153 7.16 38.17 -19.76
C ARG A 153 8.00 38.25 -18.50
N ARG A 154 8.47 39.44 -18.12
CA ARG A 154 9.27 39.61 -16.89
C ARG A 154 8.48 39.14 -15.67
N LEU A 155 7.23 39.58 -15.53
CA LEU A 155 6.36 39.18 -14.43
C LEU A 155 6.12 37.67 -14.40
N PHE A 156 5.85 37.03 -15.55
CA PHE A 156 5.63 35.58 -15.60
C PHE A 156 6.86 34.78 -15.14
N LEU A 157 8.06 35.23 -15.50
CA LEU A 157 9.30 34.59 -15.07
C LEU A 157 9.53 34.79 -13.57
N GLU A 158 9.27 35.99 -13.04
CA GLU A 158 9.37 36.29 -11.61
C GLU A 158 8.40 35.45 -10.77
N GLU A 159 7.12 35.39 -11.16
CA GLU A 159 6.12 34.59 -10.43
C GLU A 159 6.36 33.08 -10.57
N ASN A 160 6.88 32.62 -11.72
CA ASN A 160 7.28 31.22 -11.90
C ASN A 160 8.41 30.85 -10.95
N LEU A 161 9.46 31.67 -10.90
CA LEU A 161 10.61 31.43 -10.04
C LEU A 161 10.21 31.50 -8.56
N LYS A 162 9.38 32.49 -8.18
CA LYS A 162 8.86 32.63 -6.82
C LYS A 162 8.14 31.37 -6.33
N LEU A 163 7.29 30.77 -7.17
CA LEU A 163 6.62 29.52 -6.84
C LEU A 163 7.60 28.34 -6.73
N VAL A 164 8.56 28.24 -7.66
CA VAL A 164 9.58 27.18 -7.66
C VAL A 164 10.49 27.28 -6.44
N GLU A 165 11.02 28.46 -6.13
CA GLU A 165 11.86 28.70 -4.95
C GLU A 165 11.13 28.32 -3.67
N LYS A 166 9.84 28.67 -3.58
CA LYS A 166 9.05 28.32 -2.39
C LYS A 166 8.83 26.82 -2.24
N LEU A 167 8.67 26.08 -3.33
CA LEU A 167 8.58 24.62 -3.31
C LEU A 167 9.91 23.97 -2.92
N GLU A 168 11.03 24.47 -3.45
CA GLU A 168 12.38 23.98 -3.12
C GLU A 168 12.75 24.27 -1.65
N GLU A 169 12.36 25.44 -1.11
CA GLU A 169 12.49 25.76 0.32
C GLU A 169 11.79 24.73 1.22
N MET A 170 10.67 24.17 0.74
CA MET A 170 9.88 23.16 1.45
C MET A 170 10.34 21.73 1.17
N GLY A 171 11.46 21.54 0.46
CA GLY A 171 12.08 20.24 0.21
C GLY A 171 11.54 19.48 -1.00
N VAL A 172 10.78 20.16 -1.88
CA VAL A 172 10.22 19.55 -3.10
C VAL A 172 10.92 20.08 -4.33
N HIS A 173 11.41 19.16 -5.16
CA HIS A 173 12.03 19.53 -6.42
C HIS A 173 10.98 20.03 -7.41
N ALA A 174 11.14 21.26 -7.89
CA ALA A 174 10.26 21.88 -8.87
C ALA A 174 11.09 22.36 -10.06
N ARG A 175 10.64 22.03 -11.28
CA ARG A 175 11.32 22.45 -12.51
C ARG A 175 10.57 23.65 -13.13
N PRO A 176 11.21 24.82 -13.24
CA PRO A 176 10.63 25.94 -13.99
C PRO A 176 10.62 25.60 -15.48
N ILE A 177 9.45 25.65 -16.10
CA ILE A 177 9.28 25.44 -17.54
C ILE A 177 8.63 26.70 -18.13
N THR A 178 9.47 27.61 -18.62
CA THR A 178 9.06 28.97 -19.00
C THR A 178 8.84 29.14 -20.51
N SER A 179 9.24 28.17 -21.33
CA SER A 179 9.05 28.13 -22.78
C SER A 179 9.17 26.68 -23.29
N GLY A 180 8.95 26.44 -24.60
CA GLY A 180 9.15 25.13 -25.22
C GLY A 180 8.03 24.10 -25.03
N VAL A 181 6.93 24.48 -24.38
CA VAL A 181 5.73 23.62 -24.21
C VAL A 181 4.62 23.98 -25.18
N PHE A 182 4.30 25.26 -25.33
CA PHE A 182 3.16 25.70 -26.14
C PHE A 182 3.63 26.29 -27.47
N GLY A 183 3.35 25.60 -28.58
CA GLY A 183 3.43 26.18 -29.92
C GLY A 183 2.13 26.90 -30.28
N ALA A 184 2.21 28.11 -30.83
CA ALA A 184 1.05 28.93 -31.15
C ALA A 184 1.24 29.80 -32.39
N ASP A 185 0.13 30.05 -33.09
CA ASP A 185 0.03 31.10 -34.11
C ASP A 185 -0.58 32.38 -33.51
N TYR A 186 -0.52 33.49 -34.24
CA TYR A 186 -1.24 34.71 -33.85
C TYR A 186 -2.76 34.45 -33.86
N LEU A 187 -3.44 34.82 -32.78
CA LEU A 187 -4.91 34.71 -32.71
C LEU A 187 -5.57 35.63 -33.74
N ASP A 188 -5.18 36.91 -33.70
CA ASP A 188 -5.44 37.92 -34.72
C ASP A 188 -4.39 39.02 -34.51
N LYS A 189 -3.47 39.14 -35.47
CA LYS A 189 -2.31 40.03 -35.35
C LYS A 189 -2.71 41.51 -35.43
N GLU A 190 -3.76 41.84 -36.16
CA GLU A 190 -4.21 43.21 -36.34
C GLU A 190 -5.02 43.67 -35.12
N LYS A 191 -5.88 42.79 -34.60
CA LYS A 191 -6.75 43.07 -33.46
C LYS A 191 -6.04 42.94 -32.11
N TYR A 192 -5.43 41.78 -31.84
CA TYR A 192 -4.89 41.45 -30.52
C TYR A 192 -3.37 41.59 -30.41
N LYS A 193 -2.67 41.86 -31.53
CA LYS A 193 -1.21 42.00 -31.62
C LYS A 193 -0.48 40.71 -31.24
N LEU A 194 0.30 40.68 -30.15
CA LEU A 194 1.14 39.55 -29.72
C LEU A 194 0.37 38.57 -28.82
N VAL A 195 -0.81 38.17 -29.26
CA VAL A 195 -1.66 37.19 -28.55
C VAL A 195 -1.74 35.92 -29.39
N GLY A 196 -1.55 34.77 -28.74
CA GLY A 196 -1.42 33.48 -29.40
C GLY A 196 -2.67 32.61 -29.30
N LYS A 197 -2.87 31.79 -30.34
CA LYS A 197 -3.77 30.63 -30.35
C LYS A 197 -2.91 29.38 -30.38
N ILE A 198 -2.96 28.58 -29.31
CA ILE A 198 -2.18 27.34 -29.21
C ILE A 198 -2.57 26.39 -30.33
N THR A 199 -1.57 25.87 -31.04
CA THR A 199 -1.71 24.91 -32.15
C THR A 199 -1.15 23.54 -31.78
N ASN A 200 -0.11 23.50 -30.94
CA ASN A 200 0.49 22.27 -30.46
C ASN A 200 0.97 22.39 -29.00
N VAL A 201 1.13 21.23 -28.36
CA VAL A 201 1.70 21.11 -27.01
C VAL A 201 2.79 20.05 -27.02
N ASN A 202 4.02 20.44 -26.69
CA ASN A 202 5.17 19.57 -26.55
C ASN A 202 5.23 18.97 -25.13
N LYS A 203 5.06 17.66 -25.03
CA LYS A 203 5.09 16.93 -23.74
C LYS A 203 6.49 16.70 -23.19
N ILE A 204 7.52 16.74 -24.03
CA ILE A 204 8.87 16.28 -23.67
C ILE A 204 9.41 16.99 -22.41
N PRO A 205 9.31 18.33 -22.25
CA PRO A 205 9.81 19.01 -21.05
C PRO A 205 9.06 18.60 -19.78
N ILE A 206 7.75 18.32 -19.90
CA ILE A 206 6.88 17.92 -18.79
C ILE A 206 7.24 16.49 -18.35
N GLU A 207 7.31 15.55 -19.29
CA GLU A 207 7.68 14.17 -19.03
C GLU A 207 9.09 14.07 -18.45
N ALA A 208 10.04 14.85 -18.96
CA ALA A 208 11.40 14.90 -18.44
C ALA A 208 11.49 15.45 -17.01
N ALA A 209 10.60 16.36 -16.61
CA ALA A 209 10.51 16.85 -15.23
C ALA A 209 9.96 15.78 -14.29
N ILE A 210 8.86 15.13 -14.69
CA ILE A 210 8.20 14.08 -13.90
C ILE A 210 9.13 12.87 -13.75
N ASN A 211 9.81 12.45 -14.81
CA ASN A 211 10.74 11.32 -14.78
C ASN A 211 11.97 11.58 -13.89
N SER A 212 12.36 12.85 -13.68
CA SER A 212 13.41 13.22 -12.73
C SER A 212 12.89 13.47 -11.31
N GLY A 213 11.62 13.19 -11.03
CA GLY A 213 11.01 13.41 -9.73
C GLY A 213 10.76 14.88 -9.38
N SER A 214 10.61 15.76 -10.38
CA SER A 214 10.36 17.19 -10.19
C SER A 214 8.94 17.60 -10.60
N LEU A 215 8.31 18.51 -9.86
CA LEU A 215 7.04 19.12 -10.26
C LEU A 215 7.26 20.07 -11.45
N PRO A 216 6.59 19.87 -12.61
CA PRO A 216 6.69 20.80 -13.72
C PRO A 216 5.82 22.05 -13.46
N ILE A 217 6.46 23.22 -13.37
CA ILE A 217 5.80 24.51 -13.14
C ILE A 217 5.87 25.37 -14.41
N LEU A 218 4.75 25.46 -15.13
CA LEU A 218 4.64 26.07 -16.44
C LEU A 218 4.11 27.51 -16.38
N THR A 219 4.67 28.37 -17.22
CA THR A 219 4.03 29.65 -17.59
C THR A 219 3.06 29.46 -18.74
N SER A 220 2.01 30.29 -18.82
CA SER A 220 1.02 30.29 -19.92
C SER A 220 1.48 31.03 -21.19
N MET A 221 2.78 31.16 -21.42
CA MET A 221 3.34 31.78 -22.63
C MET A 221 3.51 30.74 -23.74
N ALA A 222 3.27 31.13 -24.99
CA ALA A 222 3.47 30.29 -26.16
C ALA A 222 4.47 30.92 -27.13
N GLU A 223 4.95 30.14 -28.09
CA GLU A 223 5.91 30.58 -29.10
C GLU A 223 5.48 30.19 -30.52
N THR A 224 5.73 31.07 -31.48
CA THR A 224 5.62 30.74 -32.91
C THR A 224 6.79 29.86 -33.34
N ASP A 225 6.69 29.22 -34.51
CA ASP A 225 7.80 28.44 -35.09
C ASP A 225 9.08 29.29 -35.31
N ASP A 226 8.93 30.60 -35.56
CA ASP A 226 10.05 31.55 -35.67
C ASP A 226 10.65 32.01 -34.32
N GLY A 227 10.12 31.53 -33.19
CA GLY A 227 10.59 31.85 -31.84
C GLY A 227 10.01 33.13 -31.21
N GLN A 228 8.98 33.75 -31.79
CA GLN A 228 8.30 34.90 -31.18
C GLN A 228 7.39 34.43 -30.03
N ILE A 229 7.58 35.02 -28.85
CA ILE A 229 6.73 34.75 -27.68
C ILE A 229 5.38 35.47 -27.86
N LEU A 230 4.30 34.77 -27.54
CA LEU A 230 2.93 35.25 -27.58
C LEU A 230 2.27 35.08 -26.20
N ASN A 231 1.42 36.04 -25.83
CA ASN A 231 0.60 35.95 -24.64
C ASN A 231 -0.59 35.02 -24.89
N VAL A 232 -0.87 34.09 -23.98
CA VAL A 232 -2.03 33.19 -24.05
C VAL A 232 -2.81 33.21 -22.75
N ASN A 233 -4.12 33.00 -22.81
CA ASN A 233 -4.95 32.85 -21.62
C ASN A 233 -4.58 31.55 -20.88
N ALA A 234 -4.31 31.65 -19.58
CA ALA A 234 -3.95 30.52 -18.73
C ALA A 234 -5.04 29.42 -18.67
N ASP A 235 -6.32 29.78 -18.78
CA ASP A 235 -7.41 28.79 -18.80
C ASP A 235 -7.41 28.00 -20.12
N VAL A 236 -7.13 28.67 -21.24
CA VAL A 236 -6.96 28.03 -22.56
C VAL A 236 -5.72 27.13 -22.55
N ALA A 237 -4.60 27.60 -22.00
CA ALA A 237 -3.37 26.82 -21.87
C ALA A 237 -3.58 25.56 -21.01
N ALA A 238 -4.30 25.67 -19.89
CA ALA A 238 -4.68 24.52 -19.06
C ALA A 238 -5.58 23.52 -19.81
N GLY A 239 -6.54 24.02 -20.59
CA GLY A 239 -7.41 23.21 -21.44
C GLY A 239 -6.61 22.42 -22.48
N GLU A 240 -5.70 23.07 -23.20
CA GLU A 240 -4.87 22.40 -24.22
C GLU A 240 -3.88 21.41 -23.61
N LEU A 241 -3.29 21.71 -22.45
CA LEU A 241 -2.53 20.73 -21.68
C LEU A 241 -3.38 19.51 -21.32
N ALA A 242 -4.61 19.73 -20.83
CA ALA A 242 -5.50 18.66 -20.45
C ALA A 242 -5.91 17.78 -21.65
N ARG A 243 -6.17 18.37 -22.83
CA ARG A 243 -6.45 17.61 -24.07
C ARG A 243 -5.32 16.65 -24.43
N VAL A 244 -4.09 17.11 -24.24
CA VAL A 244 -2.89 16.40 -24.68
C VAL A 244 -2.40 15.38 -23.65
N LEU A 245 -2.47 15.72 -22.36
CA LEU A 245 -2.06 14.84 -21.24
C LEU A 245 -3.16 13.88 -20.79
N GLN A 246 -4.43 14.18 -21.09
CA GLN A 246 -5.62 13.41 -20.67
C GLN A 246 -5.63 13.05 -19.17
N PRO A 247 -5.52 14.04 -18.26
CA PRO A 247 -5.43 13.77 -16.83
C PRO A 247 -6.76 13.27 -16.24
N LEU A 248 -6.70 12.60 -15.09
CA LEU A 248 -7.88 12.23 -14.31
C LEU A 248 -8.57 13.45 -13.68
N LYS A 249 -7.78 14.42 -13.21
CA LYS A 249 -8.26 15.64 -12.55
C LYS A 249 -7.73 16.89 -13.26
N ILE A 250 -8.61 17.84 -13.49
CA ILE A 250 -8.26 19.17 -14.01
C ILE A 250 -8.74 20.17 -12.97
N VAL A 251 -7.83 20.91 -12.35
CA VAL A 251 -8.17 21.76 -11.21
C VAL A 251 -7.96 23.22 -11.58
N TYR A 252 -8.99 24.04 -11.41
CA TYR A 252 -8.90 25.49 -11.51
C TYR A 252 -8.97 26.09 -10.10
N LEU A 253 -7.83 26.61 -9.63
CA LEU A 253 -7.78 27.28 -8.34
C LEU A 253 -8.37 28.69 -8.42
N SER A 254 -9.25 28.99 -7.48
CA SER A 254 -10.05 30.21 -7.41
C SER A 254 -10.20 30.66 -5.96
N GLU A 255 -10.13 31.96 -5.71
CA GLU A 255 -10.34 32.57 -4.39
C GLU A 255 -11.74 32.29 -3.84
N ASN A 256 -12.75 32.30 -4.71
CA ASN A 256 -14.13 32.03 -4.30
C ASN A 256 -14.41 30.55 -3.95
N GLY A 257 -13.47 29.65 -4.25
CA GLY A 257 -13.62 28.23 -3.90
C GLY A 257 -14.70 27.42 -4.62
N GLY A 258 -15.33 27.95 -5.68
CA GLY A 258 -16.34 27.22 -6.46
C GLY A 258 -17.21 28.11 -7.33
N LEU A 259 -18.24 27.50 -7.91
CA LEU A 259 -19.35 28.17 -8.59
C LEU A 259 -20.54 28.27 -7.64
N PHE A 260 -21.25 29.39 -7.73
CA PHE A 260 -22.40 29.68 -6.88
C PHE A 260 -23.65 29.86 -7.73
N ASN A 261 -24.78 29.35 -7.24
CA ASN A 261 -26.07 29.67 -7.79
C ASN A 261 -26.38 31.13 -7.42
N ALA A 262 -26.54 32.00 -8.42
CA ALA A 262 -26.73 33.43 -8.14
C ALA A 262 -28.13 33.76 -7.56
N ASP A 263 -29.08 32.81 -7.63
CA ASP A 263 -30.41 32.94 -7.04
C ASP A 263 -30.38 32.56 -5.54
N THR A 264 -29.99 31.32 -5.23
CA THR A 264 -29.96 30.83 -3.83
C THR A 264 -28.73 31.28 -3.04
N LYS A 265 -27.69 31.79 -3.73
CA LYS A 265 -26.34 32.05 -3.20
C LYS A 265 -25.63 30.80 -2.65
N GLU A 266 -26.18 29.63 -2.88
CA GLU A 266 -25.58 28.38 -2.44
C GLU A 266 -24.49 27.93 -3.41
N LYS A 267 -23.45 27.30 -2.87
CA LYS A 267 -22.37 26.72 -3.65
C LYS A 267 -22.86 25.47 -4.38
N ILE A 268 -22.56 25.39 -5.67
CA ILE A 268 -22.87 24.21 -6.48
C ILE A 268 -21.77 23.17 -6.21
N SER A 269 -22.10 22.06 -5.55
CA SER A 269 -21.13 21.03 -5.19
C SER A 269 -20.72 20.16 -6.38
N THR A 270 -21.67 19.78 -7.23
CA THR A 270 -21.43 18.90 -8.38
C THR A 270 -22.30 19.29 -9.56
N ILE A 271 -21.77 19.12 -10.78
CA ILE A 271 -22.50 19.27 -12.03
C ILE A 271 -22.26 18.03 -12.90
N ASN A 272 -23.32 17.29 -13.21
CA ASN A 272 -23.29 16.20 -14.19
C ASN A 272 -23.73 16.72 -15.56
N LEU A 273 -22.78 16.95 -16.47
CA LEU A 273 -23.06 17.65 -17.72
C LEU A 273 -24.06 16.92 -18.64
N ASP A 274 -24.02 15.59 -18.71
CA ASP A 274 -24.92 14.84 -19.60
C ASP A 274 -26.40 14.94 -19.17
N GLU A 275 -26.69 15.28 -17.92
CA GLU A 275 -28.04 15.39 -17.36
C GLU A 275 -28.46 16.85 -17.12
N GLU A 276 -27.59 17.64 -16.52
CA GLU A 276 -27.94 18.95 -15.95
C GLU A 276 -27.57 20.12 -16.86
N TYR A 277 -26.73 19.93 -17.88
CA TYR A 277 -26.15 21.04 -18.66
C TYR A 277 -27.23 21.91 -19.31
N ASP A 278 -28.18 21.33 -20.04
CA ASP A 278 -29.23 22.09 -20.73
C ASP A 278 -30.13 22.82 -19.74
N HIS A 279 -30.45 22.17 -18.62
CA HIS A 279 -31.24 22.78 -17.55
C HIS A 279 -30.52 23.98 -16.94
N ILE A 280 -29.25 23.84 -16.53
CA ILE A 280 -28.45 24.92 -15.96
C ILE A 280 -28.26 26.06 -16.98
N MET A 281 -28.03 25.73 -18.25
CA MET A 281 -27.89 26.71 -19.33
C MET A 281 -29.18 27.47 -19.64
N SER A 282 -30.34 26.91 -19.32
CA SER A 282 -31.64 27.59 -19.44
C SER A 282 -31.95 28.50 -18.25
N GLN A 283 -31.26 28.34 -17.12
CA GLN A 283 -31.53 29.12 -15.91
C GLN A 283 -31.17 30.59 -16.08
N TRP A 284 -32.06 31.47 -15.62
CA TRP A 284 -31.90 32.91 -15.74
C TRP A 284 -30.68 33.45 -14.96
N TRP A 285 -30.25 32.77 -13.91
CA TRP A 285 -29.14 33.15 -13.03
C TRP A 285 -27.77 32.75 -13.62
N CYS A 286 -27.73 31.81 -14.57
CA CYS A 286 -26.50 31.37 -15.24
C CYS A 286 -26.10 32.34 -16.37
N ARG A 287 -25.61 33.52 -16.00
CA ARG A 287 -25.18 34.60 -16.93
C ARG A 287 -23.68 34.83 -16.92
N PHE A 288 -23.17 35.44 -17.99
CA PHE A 288 -21.77 35.89 -18.15
C PHE A 288 -20.71 34.80 -17.84
N GLY A 289 -19.79 35.07 -16.91
CA GLY A 289 -18.61 34.25 -16.63
C GLY A 289 -18.90 32.82 -16.18
N THR A 290 -19.97 32.59 -15.40
CA THR A 290 -20.38 31.23 -14.99
C THR A 290 -20.80 30.40 -16.19
N ARG A 291 -21.58 31.00 -17.11
CA ARG A 291 -22.01 30.35 -18.35
C ARG A 291 -20.82 29.98 -19.23
N LEU A 292 -19.88 30.91 -19.40
CA LEU A 292 -18.67 30.69 -20.19
C LEU A 292 -17.84 29.53 -19.62
N LYS A 293 -17.58 29.54 -18.31
CA LYS A 293 -16.80 28.47 -17.63
C LYS A 293 -17.43 27.09 -17.80
N ILE A 294 -18.75 26.96 -17.60
CA ILE A 294 -19.42 25.65 -17.75
C ILE A 294 -19.39 25.22 -19.22
N LYS A 295 -19.58 26.14 -20.18
CA LYS A 295 -19.50 25.83 -21.61
C LYS A 295 -18.10 25.37 -22.04
N GLU A 296 -17.06 26.07 -21.63
CA GLU A 296 -15.66 25.70 -21.91
C GLU A 296 -15.30 24.37 -21.24
N THR A 297 -15.74 24.18 -20.00
CA THR A 297 -15.55 22.91 -19.27
C THR A 297 -16.23 21.75 -19.98
N LYS A 298 -17.45 21.95 -20.50
CA LYS A 298 -18.13 20.94 -21.31
C LYS A 298 -17.35 20.61 -22.58
N GLN A 299 -16.93 21.61 -23.34
CA GLN A 299 -16.15 21.41 -24.57
C GLN A 299 -14.82 20.71 -24.31
N LEU A 300 -14.22 20.92 -23.13
CA LEU A 300 -13.02 20.21 -22.70
C LEU A 300 -13.34 18.75 -22.37
N LEU A 301 -14.30 18.51 -21.49
CA LEU A 301 -14.66 17.18 -21.01
C LEU A 301 -15.26 16.27 -22.09
N ASP A 302 -15.97 16.83 -23.08
CA ASP A 302 -16.50 16.08 -24.23
C ASP A 302 -15.39 15.39 -25.04
N LEU A 303 -14.17 15.93 -25.02
CA LEU A 303 -12.99 15.43 -25.73
C LEU A 303 -12.07 14.58 -24.85
N LEU A 304 -12.39 14.43 -23.58
CA LEU A 304 -11.64 13.65 -22.60
C LEU A 304 -12.36 12.35 -22.23
N PRO A 305 -11.65 11.36 -21.65
CA PRO A 305 -12.28 10.17 -21.10
C PRO A 305 -13.36 10.51 -20.07
N ARG A 306 -14.42 9.69 -19.97
CA ARG A 306 -15.50 9.88 -18.98
C ARG A 306 -15.00 9.84 -17.51
N SER A 307 -13.83 9.24 -17.28
CA SER A 307 -13.15 9.22 -15.97
C SER A 307 -12.55 10.57 -15.57
N SER A 308 -12.33 11.48 -16.53
CA SER A 308 -11.79 12.80 -16.27
C SER A 308 -12.85 13.73 -15.66
N SER A 309 -12.41 14.60 -14.75
CA SER A 309 -13.27 15.60 -14.12
C SER A 309 -12.55 16.94 -13.98
N VAL A 310 -13.33 18.02 -13.97
CA VAL A 310 -12.87 19.39 -13.73
C VAL A 310 -13.34 19.82 -12.35
N ALA A 311 -12.45 20.36 -11.52
CA ALA A 311 -12.80 20.89 -10.21
C ALA A 311 -12.42 22.37 -10.10
N ILE A 312 -13.32 23.18 -9.53
CA ILE A 312 -13.09 24.60 -9.25
C ILE A 312 -13.13 24.78 -7.74
N ILE A 313 -11.99 25.09 -7.13
CA ILE A 313 -11.80 25.02 -5.67
C ILE A 313 -10.86 26.09 -5.13
N HIS A 314 -10.85 26.23 -3.81
CA HIS A 314 -9.89 27.05 -3.08
C HIS A 314 -8.57 26.26 -2.90
N PRO A 315 -7.39 26.91 -2.85
CA PRO A 315 -6.13 26.22 -2.59
C PRO A 315 -6.12 25.35 -1.32
N ASP A 316 -6.77 25.80 -0.24
CA ASP A 316 -6.86 25.03 1.02
C ASP A 316 -7.60 23.70 0.86
N ASP A 317 -8.51 23.64 -0.11
CA ASP A 317 -9.37 22.49 -0.37
C ASP A 317 -8.78 21.54 -1.43
N LEU A 318 -7.61 21.85 -1.99
CA LEU A 318 -6.98 21.10 -3.08
C LEU A 318 -6.81 19.61 -2.75
N GLN A 319 -6.40 19.32 -1.52
CA GLN A 319 -6.21 17.94 -1.07
C GLN A 319 -7.54 17.22 -0.98
N LYS A 320 -8.56 17.84 -0.37
CA LYS A 320 -9.87 17.22 -0.20
C LYS A 320 -10.51 16.89 -1.56
N GLU A 321 -10.48 17.83 -2.50
CA GLU A 321 -11.12 17.67 -3.81
C GLU A 321 -10.45 16.65 -4.74
N LEU A 322 -9.13 16.51 -4.67
CA LEU A 322 -8.41 15.57 -5.53
C LEU A 322 -8.76 14.11 -5.23
N PHE A 323 -9.21 13.83 -4.00
CA PHE A 323 -9.38 12.47 -3.52
C PHE A 323 -10.76 12.15 -2.94
N THR A 324 -11.66 13.12 -2.80
CA THR A 324 -13.04 12.88 -2.37
C THR A 324 -14.06 13.42 -3.39
N ASP A 325 -15.14 12.67 -3.60
CA ASP A 325 -16.28 13.12 -4.42
C ASP A 325 -17.20 14.09 -3.67
N THR A 326 -17.14 14.11 -2.34
CA THR A 326 -17.91 15.03 -1.49
C THR A 326 -17.40 16.47 -1.61
N GLY A 327 -16.13 16.62 -2.01
CA GLY A 327 -15.50 17.87 -2.42
C GLY A 327 -15.54 19.00 -1.40
N ALA A 328 -14.93 20.11 -1.77
CA ALA A 328 -15.10 21.38 -1.07
C ALA A 328 -15.30 22.58 -2.02
N GLY A 329 -15.26 22.37 -3.33
CA GLY A 329 -15.75 23.36 -4.30
C GLY A 329 -16.79 22.79 -5.25
N THR A 330 -16.63 23.07 -6.54
CA THR A 330 -17.53 22.60 -7.59
C THR A 330 -16.84 21.56 -8.46
N LEU A 331 -17.34 20.32 -8.42
CA LEU A 331 -16.90 19.23 -9.27
C LEU A 331 -17.78 19.13 -10.52
N ILE A 332 -17.17 19.25 -11.70
CA ILE A 332 -17.85 19.15 -12.99
C ILE A 332 -17.33 17.91 -13.71
N ARG A 333 -18.25 17.05 -14.15
CA ARG A 333 -17.93 15.82 -14.88
C ARG A 333 -18.98 15.59 -15.95
N ARG A 334 -18.68 14.73 -16.92
CA ARG A 334 -19.71 14.29 -17.88
C ARG A 334 -20.85 13.57 -17.16
N GLY A 335 -20.48 12.68 -16.23
CA GLY A 335 -21.44 11.78 -15.60
C GLY A 335 -21.97 10.76 -16.61
N ASN A 336 -23.01 10.04 -16.22
CA ASN A 336 -23.79 9.18 -17.09
C ASN A 336 -25.24 9.62 -17.00
N LYS A 337 -25.95 9.60 -18.14
CA LYS A 337 -27.39 9.83 -18.14
C LYS A 337 -28.09 8.68 -17.43
N ILE A 338 -29.00 9.00 -16.53
CA ILE A 338 -29.86 8.01 -15.89
C ILE A 338 -30.99 7.71 -16.86
N ALA A 339 -31.08 6.45 -17.26
CA ALA A 339 -32.22 5.91 -17.98
C ALA A 339 -33.25 5.35 -16.99
N THR A 340 -34.52 5.43 -17.37
CA THR A 340 -35.63 4.81 -16.64
C THR A 340 -36.30 3.78 -17.53
N ALA A 341 -36.65 2.63 -16.96
CA ALA A 341 -37.43 1.62 -17.65
C ALA A 341 -38.62 1.17 -16.79
N SER A 342 -39.79 1.05 -17.39
CA SER A 342 -41.01 0.54 -16.74
C SER A 342 -41.39 -0.87 -17.20
N SER A 343 -40.69 -1.41 -18.20
CA SER A 343 -40.85 -2.77 -18.68
C SER A 343 -39.50 -3.39 -19.05
N ILE A 344 -39.41 -4.72 -19.08
CA ILE A 344 -38.16 -5.44 -19.44
C ILE A 344 -37.78 -5.19 -20.91
N SER A 345 -38.75 -4.91 -21.79
CA SER A 345 -38.52 -4.63 -23.21
C SER A 345 -37.89 -3.26 -23.47
N GLU A 346 -37.91 -2.34 -22.50
CA GLU A 346 -37.27 -1.02 -22.60
C GLU A 346 -35.76 -1.07 -22.32
N PHE A 347 -35.23 -2.19 -21.83
CA PHE A 347 -33.79 -2.38 -21.68
C PHE A 347 -33.17 -2.74 -23.03
N GLU A 348 -32.23 -1.92 -23.50
CA GLU A 348 -31.50 -2.15 -24.77
C GLU A 348 -30.74 -3.49 -24.79
N ASP A 349 -30.28 -3.96 -23.63
CA ASP A 349 -29.53 -5.20 -23.46
C ASP A 349 -29.93 -5.94 -22.19
N ILE A 350 -30.75 -6.99 -22.36
CA ILE A 350 -31.23 -7.86 -21.26
C ILE A 350 -30.08 -8.70 -20.68
N GLU A 351 -29.08 -9.09 -21.49
CA GLU A 351 -27.90 -9.80 -20.96
C GLU A 351 -27.10 -8.88 -20.04
N ARG A 352 -26.99 -7.59 -20.37
CA ARG A 352 -26.35 -6.60 -19.51
C ARG A 352 -27.07 -6.45 -18.18
N LEU A 353 -28.40 -6.41 -18.18
CA LEU A 353 -29.22 -6.42 -16.96
C LEU A 353 -28.95 -7.67 -16.12
N LYS A 354 -28.98 -8.86 -16.74
CA LYS A 354 -28.66 -10.13 -16.06
C LYS A 354 -27.25 -10.15 -15.49
N ASN A 355 -26.27 -9.61 -16.22
CA ASN A 355 -24.89 -9.49 -15.79
C ASN A 355 -24.71 -8.49 -14.64
N ALA A 356 -25.43 -7.37 -14.65
CA ALA A 356 -25.46 -6.40 -13.55
C ALA A 356 -26.07 -7.03 -12.28
N LEU A 357 -27.10 -7.88 -12.45
CA LEU A 357 -27.73 -8.62 -11.36
C LEU A 357 -26.84 -9.74 -10.79
N THR A 358 -26.00 -10.39 -11.61
CA THR A 358 -25.16 -11.54 -11.20
C THR A 358 -23.74 -11.18 -10.73
N LYS A 359 -23.20 -10.01 -11.10
CA LYS A 359 -21.76 -9.66 -10.96
C LYS A 359 -21.17 -9.73 -9.54
N ASN A 360 -22.00 -9.80 -8.48
CA ASN A 360 -21.54 -9.94 -7.09
C ASN A 360 -21.84 -11.32 -6.44
N ASN A 361 -22.63 -12.19 -7.07
CA ASN A 361 -22.95 -13.53 -6.56
C ASN A 361 -22.32 -14.59 -7.47
N GLN A 362 -21.13 -15.08 -7.13
CA GLN A 362 -20.49 -16.16 -7.89
C GLN A 362 -21.09 -17.53 -7.51
N GLY A 363 -21.97 -18.05 -8.38
CA GLY A 363 -22.49 -19.42 -8.32
C GLY A 363 -23.37 -19.76 -9.53
N LEU A 364 -23.37 -21.02 -9.99
CA LEU A 364 -24.27 -21.50 -11.05
C LEU A 364 -25.76 -21.39 -10.64
N GLU A 365 -26.06 -21.54 -9.35
CA GLU A 365 -27.41 -21.37 -8.78
C GLU A 365 -27.90 -19.91 -8.82
N ALA A 366 -27.00 -18.92 -8.87
CA ALA A 366 -27.36 -17.51 -8.90
C ALA A 366 -27.97 -17.12 -10.25
N LYS A 367 -27.53 -17.70 -11.37
CA LYS A 367 -28.10 -17.43 -12.70
C LYS A 367 -29.55 -17.91 -12.80
N GLU A 368 -29.83 -19.15 -12.37
CA GLU A 368 -31.19 -19.71 -12.38
C GLU A 368 -32.16 -18.96 -11.44
N THR A 369 -31.68 -18.51 -10.29
CA THR A 369 -32.48 -17.68 -9.37
C THR A 369 -32.77 -16.30 -9.95
N MET A 370 -31.82 -15.70 -10.68
CA MET A 370 -32.02 -14.40 -11.33
C MET A 370 -32.91 -14.48 -12.57
N ASP A 371 -32.85 -15.58 -13.34
CA ASP A 371 -33.78 -15.78 -14.46
C ASP A 371 -35.23 -15.85 -13.98
N LYS A 372 -35.49 -16.49 -12.84
CA LYS A 372 -36.80 -16.47 -12.18
C LYS A 372 -37.21 -15.07 -11.71
N TYR A 373 -36.27 -14.30 -11.16
CA TYR A 373 -36.54 -12.92 -10.74
C TYR A 373 -36.90 -11.99 -11.91
N VAL A 374 -36.22 -12.14 -13.06
CA VAL A 374 -36.55 -11.38 -14.28
C VAL A 374 -37.94 -11.79 -14.80
N GLN A 375 -38.29 -13.09 -14.78
CA GLN A 375 -39.64 -13.55 -15.13
C GLN A 375 -40.71 -13.00 -14.18
N ASP A 376 -40.42 -12.92 -12.87
CA ASP A 376 -41.35 -12.35 -11.90
C ASP A 376 -41.53 -10.83 -12.11
N LEU A 377 -40.46 -10.10 -12.46
CA LEU A 377 -40.54 -8.68 -12.80
C LEU A 377 -41.40 -8.42 -14.05
N GLU A 378 -41.44 -9.36 -14.99
CA GLU A 378 -42.31 -9.31 -16.18
C GLU A 378 -43.80 -9.29 -15.80
N SER A 379 -44.16 -9.88 -14.65
CA SER A 379 -45.52 -9.99 -14.15
C SER A 379 -45.96 -8.85 -13.21
N ARG A 380 -45.05 -7.92 -12.86
CA ARG A 380 -45.27 -6.87 -11.86
C ARG A 380 -45.01 -5.48 -12.46
N GLU A 381 -45.73 -4.49 -11.94
CA GLU A 381 -45.41 -3.10 -12.23
C GLU A 381 -44.15 -2.70 -11.44
N PHE A 382 -43.14 -2.18 -12.15
CA PHE A 382 -41.91 -1.69 -11.54
C PHE A 382 -41.40 -0.45 -12.28
N LYS A 383 -40.52 0.30 -11.63
CA LYS A 383 -39.73 1.34 -12.27
C LYS A 383 -38.27 1.15 -11.94
N ALA A 384 -37.45 0.95 -12.96
CA ALA A 384 -36.02 0.79 -12.85
C ALA A 384 -35.31 2.11 -13.19
N TYR A 385 -34.22 2.38 -12.47
CA TYR A 385 -33.32 3.51 -12.68
C TYR A 385 -31.91 2.97 -12.80
N PHE A 386 -31.24 3.28 -13.90
CA PHE A 386 -29.89 2.78 -14.15
C PHE A 386 -29.11 3.78 -15.00
N ASP A 387 -27.79 3.75 -14.89
CA ASP A 387 -26.93 4.51 -15.77
C ASP A 387 -26.55 3.70 -17.03
N GLU A 388 -26.16 4.40 -18.10
CA GLU A 388 -25.75 3.78 -19.38
C GLU A 388 -24.79 2.58 -19.21
N PRO A 389 -23.75 2.61 -18.34
CA PRO A 389 -22.90 1.46 -18.15
C PRO A 389 -23.48 0.32 -17.28
N MET A 390 -24.59 0.56 -16.58
CA MET A 390 -25.15 -0.24 -15.49
C MET A 390 -24.17 -0.42 -14.31
N ASP A 391 -23.46 0.65 -13.96
CA ASP A 391 -22.67 0.71 -12.73
C ASP A 391 -23.54 0.90 -11.49
N ALA A 392 -24.75 1.44 -11.65
CA ALA A 392 -25.79 1.47 -10.62
C ALA A 392 -27.15 1.08 -11.21
N LEU A 393 -27.89 0.24 -10.49
CA LEU A 393 -29.23 -0.22 -10.83
C LEU A 393 -30.12 -0.19 -9.58
N ALA A 394 -31.21 0.56 -9.66
CA ALA A 394 -32.29 0.59 -8.67
C ALA A 394 -33.57 0.04 -9.30
N ILE A 395 -34.29 -0.83 -8.60
CA ILE A 395 -35.64 -1.29 -9.00
C ILE A 395 -36.60 -0.97 -7.87
N VAL A 396 -37.59 -0.13 -8.18
CA VAL A 396 -38.60 0.34 -7.24
C VAL A 396 -39.94 -0.26 -7.64
N LEU A 397 -40.62 -0.88 -6.68
CA LEU A 397 -42.02 -1.25 -6.82
C LEU A 397 -42.87 -0.05 -6.38
N PRO A 398 -43.73 0.48 -7.27
CA PRO A 398 -44.59 1.61 -6.93
C PRO A 398 -45.58 1.24 -5.82
N ALA A 399 -46.06 2.29 -5.13
CA ALA A 399 -47.00 2.18 -4.03
C ALA A 399 -48.36 1.61 -4.49
N THR A 400 -48.94 0.68 -3.74
CA THR A 400 -50.27 0.11 -4.02
C THR A 400 -51.42 1.05 -3.68
N SER A 401 -51.17 2.11 -2.89
CA SER A 401 -52.09 3.21 -2.60
C SER A 401 -51.33 4.53 -2.34
N THR A 402 -52.00 5.67 -2.46
CA THR A 402 -51.42 7.02 -2.24
C THR A 402 -50.87 7.26 -0.83
N GLU A 403 -51.29 6.46 0.15
CA GLU A 403 -50.80 6.54 1.53
C GLU A 403 -49.66 5.55 1.82
N SER A 404 -49.44 4.55 0.95
CA SER A 404 -48.38 3.56 1.12
C SER A 404 -47.04 4.04 0.53
N PRO A 405 -45.89 3.78 1.19
CA PRO A 405 -44.58 4.10 0.63
C PRO A 405 -44.21 3.14 -0.50
N ALA A 406 -43.44 3.62 -1.48
CA ALA A 406 -42.85 2.77 -2.49
C ALA A 406 -41.75 1.88 -1.87
N ASN A 407 -41.49 0.71 -2.46
CA ASN A 407 -40.50 -0.24 -1.95
C ASN A 407 -39.32 -0.37 -2.92
N LEU A 408 -38.13 0.00 -2.48
CA LEU A 408 -36.89 -0.25 -3.22
C LEU A 408 -36.45 -1.69 -2.94
N THR A 409 -36.79 -2.57 -3.87
CA THR A 409 -36.53 -4.01 -3.74
C THR A 409 -35.10 -4.37 -4.11
N MET A 410 -34.49 -3.60 -5.01
CA MET A 410 -33.13 -3.84 -5.46
C MET A 410 -32.38 -2.52 -5.58
N PHE A 411 -31.20 -2.45 -4.96
CA PHE A 411 -30.23 -1.39 -5.20
C PHE A 411 -28.84 -2.03 -5.30
N LYS A 412 -28.34 -2.17 -6.52
CA LYS A 412 -27.05 -2.78 -6.82
C LYS A 412 -26.16 -1.76 -7.48
N VAL A 413 -24.98 -1.57 -6.90
CA VAL A 413 -23.99 -0.63 -7.39
C VAL A 413 -22.64 -1.34 -7.43
N THR A 414 -21.92 -1.19 -8.53
CA THR A 414 -20.57 -1.75 -8.71
C THR A 414 -19.57 -1.02 -7.82
N LYS A 415 -18.36 -1.57 -7.64
CA LYS A 415 -17.29 -0.85 -6.93
C LYS A 415 -16.98 0.50 -7.60
N SER A 416 -17.01 0.55 -8.93
CA SER A 416 -16.86 1.80 -9.70
C SER A 416 -18.01 2.78 -9.41
N GLY A 417 -19.26 2.30 -9.41
CA GLY A 417 -20.43 3.12 -9.11
C GLY A 417 -20.51 3.64 -7.67
N TRP A 418 -19.89 2.94 -6.71
CA TRP A 418 -19.76 3.39 -5.31
C TRP A 418 -18.60 4.35 -5.10
N LEU A 419 -17.50 4.18 -5.84
CA LEU A 419 -16.33 5.06 -5.76
C LEU A 419 -16.53 6.36 -6.55
N SER A 420 -17.48 6.36 -7.47
CA SER A 420 -17.97 7.54 -8.17
C SER A 420 -19.31 7.98 -7.56
N ASN A 421 -19.72 9.22 -7.81
CA ASN A 421 -21.03 9.73 -7.39
C ASN A 421 -22.21 9.19 -8.25
N THR A 422 -22.16 7.94 -8.74
CA THR A 422 -23.23 7.32 -9.54
C THR A 422 -24.35 6.78 -8.65
N ALA A 423 -24.02 6.20 -7.50
CA ALA A 423 -25.00 5.75 -6.50
C ALA A 423 -25.92 6.90 -6.05
N ASP A 424 -25.33 8.04 -5.72
CA ASP A 424 -26.04 9.26 -5.29
C ASP A 424 -26.93 9.82 -6.40
N ASN A 425 -26.47 9.81 -7.65
CA ASN A 425 -27.24 10.25 -8.81
C ASN A 425 -28.51 9.38 -9.01
N VAL A 426 -28.34 8.05 -9.05
CA VAL A 426 -29.47 7.12 -9.20
C VAL A 426 -30.45 7.24 -8.03
N PHE A 427 -29.95 7.35 -6.80
CA PHE A 427 -30.81 7.49 -5.63
C PHE A 427 -31.55 8.84 -5.60
N SER A 428 -30.93 9.91 -6.10
CA SER A 428 -31.58 11.23 -6.22
C SER A 428 -32.73 11.20 -7.25
N ALA A 429 -32.55 10.50 -8.37
CA ALA A 429 -33.62 10.27 -9.34
C ALA A 429 -34.77 9.47 -8.73
N VAL A 430 -34.47 8.40 -7.96
CA VAL A 430 -35.47 7.65 -7.20
C VAL A 430 -36.21 8.56 -6.21
N LYS A 431 -35.50 9.41 -5.47
CA LYS A 431 -36.09 10.32 -4.48
C LYS A 431 -37.00 11.38 -5.10
N LYS A 432 -36.66 11.86 -6.30
CA LYS A 432 -37.48 12.81 -7.06
C LYS A 432 -38.84 12.21 -7.45
N ASP A 433 -38.85 10.95 -7.86
CA ASP A 433 -40.05 10.28 -8.35
C ASP A 433 -40.84 9.58 -7.22
N HIS A 434 -40.17 9.23 -6.12
CA HIS A 434 -40.76 8.54 -4.97
C HIS A 434 -40.44 9.30 -3.67
N PRO A 435 -41.28 10.26 -3.24
CA PRO A 435 -41.05 11.05 -2.03
C PRO A 435 -41.19 10.26 -0.72
N LYS A 436 -41.85 9.10 -0.76
CA LYS A 436 -41.92 8.14 0.36
C LYS A 436 -41.36 6.80 -0.09
N LEU A 437 -40.29 6.34 0.55
CA LEU A 437 -39.60 5.10 0.18
C LEU A 437 -39.16 4.31 1.40
N VAL A 438 -39.24 2.98 1.29
CA VAL A 438 -38.73 2.02 2.28
C VAL A 438 -37.79 1.03 1.58
N TRP A 439 -36.71 0.64 2.26
CA TRP A 439 -35.76 -0.37 1.76
C TRP A 439 -35.07 -1.12 2.89
N THR A 440 -34.52 -2.30 2.59
CA THR A 440 -33.81 -3.14 3.57
C THR A 440 -32.39 -3.41 3.12
N VAL A 441 -31.44 -3.30 4.06
CA VAL A 441 -30.01 -3.52 3.83
C VAL A 441 -29.45 -4.51 4.87
N PRO A 442 -28.61 -5.48 4.49
CA PRO A 442 -27.91 -6.35 5.44
C PRO A 442 -27.02 -5.56 6.40
N GLN A 443 -26.93 -6.01 7.66
CA GLN A 443 -26.11 -5.35 8.69
C GLN A 443 -24.59 -5.47 8.42
N ASP A 444 -24.17 -6.37 7.55
CA ASP A 444 -22.79 -6.55 7.12
C ASP A 444 -22.42 -5.79 5.83
N ASP A 445 -23.34 -5.00 5.27
CA ASP A 445 -23.09 -4.24 4.04
C ASP A 445 -21.96 -3.21 4.24
N GLU A 446 -21.02 -3.16 3.29
CA GLU A 446 -19.84 -2.30 3.37
C GLU A 446 -20.14 -0.80 3.32
N ASN A 447 -21.32 -0.41 2.83
CA ASN A 447 -21.73 0.98 2.58
C ASN A 447 -22.88 1.43 3.49
N LEU A 448 -23.12 0.77 4.63
CA LEU A 448 -24.19 1.12 5.57
C LEU A 448 -24.24 2.61 5.95
N THR A 449 -23.09 3.24 6.19
CA THR A 449 -23.02 4.67 6.56
C THR A 449 -23.68 5.57 5.52
N TRP A 450 -23.60 5.21 4.23
CA TRP A 450 -24.26 5.95 3.17
C TRP A 450 -25.78 5.81 3.23
N PHE A 451 -26.31 4.62 3.51
CA PHE A 451 -27.76 4.44 3.68
C PHE A 451 -28.30 5.18 4.90
N PHE A 452 -27.51 5.29 5.98
CA PHE A 452 -27.86 6.14 7.13
C PHE A 452 -27.94 7.62 6.75
N ASP A 453 -27.03 8.13 5.90
CA ASP A 453 -27.04 9.52 5.44
C ASP A 453 -28.27 9.85 4.57
N LYS A 454 -28.79 8.87 3.82
CA LYS A 454 -29.94 9.08 2.92
C LYS A 454 -31.31 8.86 3.57
N ALA A 455 -31.36 8.30 4.77
CA ALA A 455 -32.60 7.93 5.44
C ALA A 455 -33.00 8.95 6.52
N ASP A 456 -34.30 9.15 6.69
CA ASP A 456 -34.84 9.93 7.82
C ASP A 456 -34.93 9.08 9.10
N GLY A 457 -35.02 7.75 8.95
CA GLY A 457 -35.08 6.82 10.06
C GLY A 457 -34.62 5.40 9.70
N SER A 458 -34.25 4.63 10.71
CA SER A 458 -33.81 3.24 10.57
C SER A 458 -34.21 2.38 11.76
N ILE A 459 -34.34 1.07 11.53
CA ILE A 459 -34.52 0.08 12.60
C ILE A 459 -33.77 -1.21 12.26
N ALA A 460 -32.97 -1.69 13.21
CA ALA A 460 -32.22 -2.93 13.07
C ALA A 460 -32.99 -4.10 13.70
N LYS A 461 -33.11 -5.22 13.00
CA LYS A 461 -33.73 -6.45 13.52
C LYS A 461 -33.01 -7.68 12.96
N LYS A 462 -32.38 -8.45 13.85
CA LYS A 462 -31.48 -9.59 13.53
C LYS A 462 -30.28 -9.15 12.68
N ASP A 463 -30.24 -9.56 11.41
CA ASP A 463 -29.11 -9.38 10.47
C ASP A 463 -29.40 -8.33 9.37
N ASN A 464 -30.55 -7.65 9.44
CA ASN A 464 -30.99 -6.68 8.44
C ASN A 464 -31.44 -5.37 9.12
N ILE A 465 -31.24 -4.26 8.41
CA ILE A 465 -31.63 -2.91 8.82
C ILE A 465 -32.66 -2.40 7.81
N LEU A 466 -33.82 -2.00 8.30
CA LEU A 466 -34.86 -1.35 7.53
C LEU A 466 -34.64 0.16 7.59
N PHE A 467 -34.67 0.82 6.44
CA PHE A 467 -34.51 2.26 6.28
C PHE A 467 -35.72 2.87 5.58
N TRP A 468 -35.98 4.15 5.86
CA TRP A 468 -37.05 4.91 5.20
C TRP A 468 -36.75 6.41 5.12
N TYR A 469 -37.44 7.10 4.21
CA TYR A 469 -37.58 8.55 4.21
C TYR A 469 -39.01 8.96 3.83
N GLY A 470 -39.44 10.16 4.24
CA GLY A 470 -40.75 10.74 3.92
C GLY A 470 -41.93 10.19 4.73
N ILE A 471 -41.68 9.43 5.80
CA ILE A 471 -42.73 8.88 6.70
C ILE A 471 -42.70 9.62 8.03
N GLU A 472 -43.72 10.45 8.28
CA GLU A 472 -43.79 11.31 9.47
C GLU A 472 -44.64 10.72 10.60
N LYS A 473 -45.56 9.78 10.30
CA LYS A 473 -46.51 9.23 11.28
C LYS A 473 -45.96 7.97 11.98
N ALA A 474 -45.90 7.99 13.30
CA ALA A 474 -45.40 6.88 14.12
C ALA A 474 -46.16 5.54 13.91
N ASN A 475 -47.47 5.60 13.65
CA ASN A 475 -48.28 4.39 13.43
C ASN A 475 -47.90 3.65 12.13
N GLU A 476 -47.58 4.41 11.07
CA GLU A 476 -47.14 3.83 9.79
C GLU A 476 -45.77 3.14 9.94
N VAL A 477 -44.88 3.68 10.79
CA VAL A 477 -43.60 3.03 11.10
C VAL A 477 -43.82 1.74 11.89
N ILE A 478 -44.70 1.74 12.89
CA ILE A 478 -44.98 0.57 13.75
C ILE A 478 -45.55 -0.60 12.94
N GLU A 479 -46.51 -0.36 12.04
CA GLU A 479 -47.05 -1.42 11.16
C GLU A 479 -45.95 -2.07 10.30
N ARG A 480 -44.94 -1.30 9.87
CA ARG A 480 -43.84 -1.80 9.05
C ARG A 480 -42.78 -2.55 9.85
N VAL A 481 -42.53 -2.15 11.10
CA VAL A 481 -41.72 -2.93 12.04
C VAL A 481 -42.34 -4.30 12.32
N ILE A 482 -43.69 -4.36 12.35
CA ILE A 482 -44.45 -5.60 12.55
C ILE A 482 -44.43 -6.47 11.29
N GLN A 483 -44.61 -5.87 10.09
CA GLN A 483 -44.53 -6.58 8.81
C GLN A 483 -43.11 -7.06 8.44
N PHE A 484 -42.08 -6.68 9.20
CA PHE A 484 -40.70 -7.14 8.99
C PHE A 484 -40.52 -8.62 9.39
N PRO A 485 -40.39 -9.56 8.42
CA PRO A 485 -40.40 -10.98 8.70
C PRO A 485 -39.15 -11.44 9.46
N THR A 486 -39.33 -12.45 10.31
CA THR A 486 -38.24 -13.16 10.97
C THR A 486 -38.00 -14.52 10.31
N GLN A 487 -37.09 -14.65 9.33
CA GLN A 487 -36.56 -15.96 8.92
C GLN A 487 -35.07 -15.96 8.53
N ASN A 488 -34.44 -17.12 8.73
CA ASN A 488 -33.03 -17.42 8.47
C ASN A 488 -32.85 -17.81 6.99
N GLY A 489 -31.87 -17.21 6.33
CA GLY A 489 -31.36 -17.65 5.02
C GLY A 489 -31.84 -16.80 3.83
N SER A 490 -30.86 -16.33 3.05
CA SER A 490 -30.94 -15.52 1.83
C SER A 490 -31.07 -13.99 2.00
N THR A 491 -30.06 -13.31 1.46
CA THR A 491 -29.97 -11.88 1.19
C THR A 491 -31.19 -11.37 0.40
N LEU A 492 -31.73 -10.23 0.83
CA LEU A 492 -32.65 -9.33 0.08
C LEU A 492 -33.77 -9.99 -0.74
N GLY A 493 -34.98 -9.99 -0.15
CA GLY A 493 -36.21 -9.70 -0.90
C GLY A 493 -36.99 -10.87 -1.51
N ILE A 494 -37.48 -11.80 -0.70
CA ILE A 494 -38.67 -12.59 -1.03
C ILE A 494 -39.64 -12.52 0.15
N LEU A 495 -40.65 -11.65 0.02
CA LEU A 495 -41.82 -11.58 0.90
C LEU A 495 -42.99 -12.26 0.17
N ASP A 496 -43.50 -13.33 0.81
CA ASP A 496 -44.74 -14.09 0.57
C ASP A 496 -45.13 -14.48 -0.87
N PHE A 497 -44.84 -15.74 -1.21
CA PHE A 497 -45.58 -16.52 -2.21
C PHE A 497 -46.86 -17.07 -1.57
N GLY A 498 -47.99 -16.42 -1.85
CA GLY A 498 -49.32 -16.85 -1.41
C GLY A 498 -49.85 -18.08 -2.15
N THR A 499 -50.22 -19.09 -1.38
CA THR A 499 -51.37 -20.01 -1.51
C THR A 499 -51.95 -20.33 -2.91
N GLY A 500 -51.82 -21.59 -3.33
CA GLY A 500 -52.75 -22.21 -4.28
C GLY A 500 -52.22 -23.45 -5.02
N LEU A 501 -52.90 -24.60 -4.83
CA LEU A 501 -52.96 -25.76 -5.73
C LEU A 501 -51.91 -26.91 -5.62
N HIS A 502 -52.24 -27.85 -4.74
CA HIS A 502 -52.34 -29.32 -4.92
C HIS A 502 -51.24 -30.18 -5.60
N HIS A 503 -50.66 -31.03 -4.75
CA HIS A 503 -50.66 -32.51 -4.77
C HIS A 503 -49.45 -33.34 -5.31
N LYS A 504 -48.99 -34.19 -4.36
CA LYS A 504 -48.50 -35.58 -4.48
C LYS A 504 -47.17 -35.79 -5.20
N VAL A 505 -46.12 -36.13 -4.43
CA VAL A 505 -45.66 -37.53 -4.31
C VAL A 505 -45.10 -37.77 -2.89
N THR A 506 -45.42 -38.96 -2.41
CA THR A 506 -45.31 -39.65 -1.13
C THR A 506 -43.94 -39.75 -0.41
N SER A 507 -43.98 -39.47 0.89
CA SER A 507 -43.52 -40.25 2.07
C SER A 507 -42.23 -41.10 2.00
N ARG A 508 -41.35 -40.95 3.00
CA ARG A 508 -41.35 -41.82 4.21
C ARG A 508 -40.26 -41.45 5.24
N LEU A 509 -40.72 -41.41 6.50
CA LEU A 509 -40.05 -41.79 7.76
C LEU A 509 -38.90 -40.88 8.25
N SER A 510 -38.82 -40.46 9.51
CA SER A 510 -39.59 -40.80 10.70
C SER A 510 -39.40 -39.71 11.76
N THR A 511 -40.50 -39.42 12.40
CA THR A 511 -40.76 -38.52 13.52
C THR A 511 -39.92 -38.80 14.76
N GLY A 512 -39.41 -37.72 15.37
CA GLY A 512 -38.87 -37.67 16.73
C GLY A 512 -39.13 -36.29 17.31
N VAL A 513 -40.41 -36.06 17.62
CA VAL A 513 -41.09 -34.89 18.17
C VAL A 513 -40.27 -34.12 19.22
N PHE A 514 -40.02 -32.86 18.88
CA PHE A 514 -39.83 -31.70 19.77
C PHE A 514 -41.01 -31.59 20.77
N GLU A 515 -40.90 -30.97 21.94
CA GLU A 515 -40.97 -29.50 22.11
C GLU A 515 -41.20 -29.22 23.64
N PRO A 516 -41.38 -27.98 24.13
CA PRO A 516 -40.49 -27.35 25.10
C PRO A 516 -41.27 -26.83 26.33
N GLN A 517 -40.61 -26.10 27.24
CA GLN A 517 -41.12 -24.80 27.74
C GLN A 517 -40.18 -24.18 28.78
N GLN A 518 -39.82 -22.91 28.50
CA GLN A 518 -39.85 -21.72 29.38
C GLN A 518 -39.34 -21.88 30.84
N SER A 519 -38.47 -21.04 31.39
CA SER A 519 -38.46 -19.57 31.41
C SER A 519 -37.20 -19.09 32.16
N ARG A 520 -36.91 -17.78 32.05
CA ARG A 520 -35.74 -17.08 32.61
C ARG A 520 -35.70 -17.11 34.15
N ASN A 521 -34.49 -17.04 34.73
CA ASN A 521 -34.12 -16.00 35.72
C ASN A 521 -32.63 -16.06 36.14
N PHE A 522 -32.06 -14.89 36.40
CA PHE A 522 -30.75 -14.68 37.02
C PHE A 522 -30.71 -15.23 38.45
N SER A 523 -29.61 -15.90 38.85
CA SER A 523 -29.10 -15.87 40.23
C SER A 523 -27.75 -16.59 40.36
N THR A 524 -26.93 -16.03 41.25
CA THR A 524 -25.56 -16.29 41.67
C THR A 524 -25.38 -17.43 42.70
N ILE A 525 -24.22 -18.13 42.62
CA ILE A 525 -23.45 -18.84 43.70
C ILE A 525 -23.97 -20.26 44.09
N PRO A 526 -23.15 -21.24 44.59
CA PRO A 526 -21.95 -21.90 44.04
C PRO A 526 -21.92 -23.46 44.24
N ARG A 527 -20.90 -24.14 43.69
CA ARG A 527 -20.35 -25.48 44.06
C ARG A 527 -21.22 -26.75 43.91
N GLN A 528 -20.66 -27.71 43.16
CA GLN A 528 -20.11 -28.93 43.78
C GLN A 528 -18.95 -29.53 42.97
N LEU A 529 -17.93 -30.00 43.72
CA LEU A 529 -16.70 -30.61 43.23
C LEU A 529 -16.92 -32.05 42.77
N ILE A 530 -16.27 -32.45 41.68
CA ILE A 530 -15.70 -33.80 41.57
C ILE A 530 -14.17 -33.70 41.52
N ARG A 531 -13.58 -34.52 42.37
CA ARG A 531 -12.24 -34.51 42.91
C ARG A 531 -11.28 -35.29 42.00
N ARG A 532 -10.24 -34.64 41.47
CA ARG A 532 -8.98 -35.33 41.13
C ARG A 532 -7.82 -34.64 41.83
N LYS A 533 -7.11 -35.42 42.63
CA LYS A 533 -6.01 -35.01 43.52
C LYS A 533 -4.74 -34.72 42.70
N SER A 534 -4.10 -33.58 42.93
CA SER A 534 -2.64 -33.45 43.05
C SER A 534 -2.28 -32.09 43.68
N GLN A 535 -1.08 -32.00 44.25
CA GLN A 535 -0.72 -31.23 45.44
C GLN A 535 -0.59 -29.70 45.27
N LYS A 536 -0.78 -29.00 46.39
CA LYS A 536 -0.67 -27.55 46.59
C LYS A 536 0.78 -27.06 46.61
N ILE A 537 1.06 -25.97 45.91
CA ILE A 537 2.00 -24.90 46.34
C ILE A 537 1.23 -23.57 46.20
N LYS A 538 1.23 -22.74 47.25
CA LYS A 538 0.47 -21.49 47.36
C LYS A 538 1.33 -20.30 46.94
N ASN A 539 0.78 -19.39 46.12
CA ASN A 539 0.89 -17.93 46.27
C ASN A 539 -0.14 -17.20 45.36
N PRO A 540 -0.61 -15.99 45.71
CA PRO A 540 -1.86 -15.42 45.20
C PRO A 540 -1.66 -14.65 43.88
N ILE A 541 -2.50 -14.95 42.89
CA ILE A 541 -2.53 -14.24 41.59
C ILE A 541 -3.72 -13.27 41.59
N SER A 542 -3.42 -11.98 41.39
CA SER A 542 -4.40 -10.97 40.97
C SER A 542 -4.94 -11.33 39.58
N LYS A 543 -6.25 -11.51 39.44
CA LYS A 543 -6.90 -11.83 38.16
C LYS A 543 -6.88 -10.62 37.22
N GLY A 544 -5.98 -10.62 36.25
CA GLY A 544 -6.14 -9.90 34.98
C GLY A 544 -6.47 -10.92 33.89
N TYR A 545 -7.62 -10.78 33.23
CA TYR A 545 -7.96 -11.60 32.06
C TYR A 545 -7.12 -11.13 30.87
N ALA A 546 -6.00 -11.81 30.61
CA ALA A 546 -5.36 -11.82 29.29
C ALA A 546 -5.71 -13.14 28.63
N THR A 547 -6.75 -13.17 27.81
CA THR A 547 -7.04 -14.31 26.91
C THR A 547 -6.02 -14.27 25.78
N THR A 548 -4.88 -14.92 25.93
CA THR A 548 -3.88 -15.02 24.86
C THR A 548 -4.34 -16.09 23.87
N THR A 549 -4.67 -15.72 22.63
CA THR A 549 -5.05 -16.66 21.56
C THR A 549 -3.85 -17.42 20.97
N ASN A 550 -2.63 -16.92 21.20
CA ASN A 550 -1.41 -17.58 20.77
C ASN A 550 -1.20 -18.88 21.58
N PRO A 551 -1.10 -20.05 20.92
CA PRO A 551 -0.91 -21.34 21.60
C PRO A 551 0.47 -21.49 22.27
N ASN A 552 1.43 -20.65 21.89
CA ASN A 552 2.80 -20.64 22.43
C ASN A 552 3.21 -19.19 22.74
N PRO A 553 2.63 -18.55 23.77
CA PRO A 553 2.89 -17.14 24.05
C PRO A 553 4.35 -16.90 24.45
N PRO A 554 4.94 -15.74 24.09
CA PRO A 554 6.33 -15.46 24.40
C PRO A 554 6.59 -15.34 25.90
N PHE A 555 7.76 -15.81 26.32
CA PHE A 555 8.18 -15.69 27.72
C PHE A 555 8.58 -14.26 28.05
N GLY A 556 9.23 -13.56 27.11
CA GLY A 556 9.70 -12.20 27.33
C GLY A 556 10.51 -12.09 28.63
N LYS A 557 10.14 -11.16 29.53
CA LYS A 557 10.79 -11.00 30.83
C LYS A 557 10.61 -12.18 31.79
N LYS A 558 9.60 -13.05 31.58
CA LYS A 558 9.35 -14.19 32.47
C LYS A 558 10.47 -15.23 32.43
N ASN A 559 11.26 -15.26 31.36
CA ASN A 559 12.42 -16.16 31.26
C ASN A 559 13.66 -15.66 32.02
N SER A 560 13.66 -14.40 32.49
CA SER A 560 14.80 -13.74 33.15
C SER A 560 15.09 -14.33 34.53
N SER A 561 15.76 -15.48 34.55
CA SER A 561 16.14 -16.24 35.74
C SER A 561 17.66 -16.20 36.00
N ASN A 562 18.46 -15.84 35.00
CA ASN A 562 19.90 -15.69 35.08
C ASN A 562 20.31 -14.22 34.89
N PHE A 563 21.22 -13.74 35.74
CA PHE A 563 21.76 -12.37 35.71
C PHE A 563 23.29 -12.35 35.64
N GLN A 564 23.93 -13.52 35.58
CA GLN A 564 25.38 -13.63 35.44
C GLN A 564 25.77 -13.57 33.96
N PRO A 565 26.86 -12.88 33.59
CA PRO A 565 27.36 -12.88 32.23
C PRO A 565 27.73 -14.31 31.77
N ALA A 566 27.17 -14.75 30.65
CA ALA A 566 27.52 -16.01 30.02
C ALA A 566 28.69 -15.84 29.06
N LYS A 567 29.69 -16.73 29.16
CA LYS A 567 30.86 -16.77 28.28
C LYS A 567 30.53 -17.51 27.00
N VAL A 568 30.68 -16.84 25.87
CA VAL A 568 30.32 -17.35 24.54
C VAL A 568 31.58 -17.56 23.70
N ALA A 569 31.67 -18.71 23.02
CA ALA A 569 32.68 -18.96 21.99
C ALA A 569 32.01 -19.13 20.62
N LEU A 570 32.52 -18.43 19.61
CA LEU A 570 32.00 -18.46 18.24
C LEU A 570 33.01 -19.10 17.29
N ILE A 571 32.71 -20.30 16.81
CA ILE A 571 33.51 -21.00 15.82
C ILE A 571 32.96 -20.67 14.43
N GLY A 572 33.76 -20.04 13.56
CA GLY A 572 33.31 -19.60 12.23
C GLY A 572 32.89 -18.13 12.15
N ALA A 573 33.44 -17.25 12.99
CA ALA A 573 33.09 -15.84 13.08
C ALA A 573 33.38 -14.98 11.81
N ARG A 574 34.02 -15.55 10.77
CA ARG A 574 34.34 -14.84 9.51
C ARG A 574 33.12 -14.60 8.63
N GLY A 575 32.17 -15.54 8.59
CA GLY A 575 31.02 -15.47 7.68
C GLY A 575 30.07 -14.31 8.02
N TYR A 576 29.24 -13.90 7.07
CA TYR A 576 28.28 -12.79 7.27
C TYR A 576 27.38 -13.01 8.49
N THR A 577 26.86 -14.22 8.69
CA THR A 577 26.07 -14.58 9.89
C THR A 577 26.87 -14.45 11.18
N GLY A 578 28.14 -14.89 11.17
CA GLY A 578 29.04 -14.78 12.32
C GLY A 578 29.28 -13.33 12.70
N GLN A 579 29.53 -12.46 11.72
CA GLN A 579 29.71 -11.02 11.93
C GLN A 579 28.44 -10.34 12.46
N ALA A 580 27.26 -10.70 11.92
CA ALA A 580 25.98 -10.21 12.42
C ALA A 580 25.74 -10.61 13.89
N LEU A 581 26.10 -11.86 14.26
CA LEU A 581 26.01 -12.33 15.64
C LEU A 581 27.00 -11.60 16.56
N VAL A 582 28.23 -11.33 16.10
CA VAL A 582 29.21 -10.53 16.87
C VAL A 582 28.64 -9.14 17.21
N SER A 583 27.99 -8.47 16.25
CA SER A 583 27.36 -7.17 16.47
C SER A 583 26.26 -7.25 17.54
N LEU A 584 25.42 -8.29 17.50
CA LEU A 584 24.37 -8.51 18.49
C LEU A 584 24.95 -8.78 19.89
N LEU A 585 25.94 -9.67 19.98
CA LEU A 585 26.63 -9.98 21.24
C LEU A 585 27.33 -8.75 21.83
N ASN A 586 27.86 -7.84 21.01
CA ASN A 586 28.44 -6.59 21.49
C ASN A 586 27.44 -5.74 22.29
N THR A 587 26.16 -5.75 21.89
CA THR A 587 25.10 -4.96 22.56
C THR A 587 24.42 -5.70 23.72
N HIS A 588 24.60 -7.02 23.86
CA HIS A 588 23.87 -7.82 24.84
C HIS A 588 24.45 -7.68 26.27
N PRO A 589 23.70 -7.24 27.30
CA PRO A 589 24.29 -6.92 28.62
C PRO A 589 24.89 -8.12 29.37
N TYR A 590 24.40 -9.34 29.13
CA TYR A 590 24.78 -10.54 29.89
C TYR A 590 25.46 -11.63 29.04
N MET A 591 25.96 -11.29 27.85
CA MET A 591 26.74 -12.23 27.04
C MET A 591 28.09 -11.61 26.71
N ASP A 592 29.14 -12.35 27.00
CA ASP A 592 30.52 -11.95 26.74
C ASP A 592 31.15 -12.93 25.74
N LEU A 593 31.39 -12.45 24.53
CA LEU A 593 32.15 -13.18 23.51
C LEU A 593 33.61 -13.26 23.97
N CYS A 594 34.06 -14.47 24.32
CA CYS A 594 35.39 -14.70 24.86
C CYS A 594 36.37 -15.17 23.79
N HIS A 595 35.92 -16.02 22.87
CA HIS A 595 36.76 -16.61 21.82
C HIS A 595 36.07 -16.58 20.46
N VAL A 596 36.85 -16.30 19.42
CA VAL A 596 36.42 -16.41 18.03
C VAL A 596 37.43 -17.22 17.23
N SER A 597 36.98 -18.26 16.54
CA SER A 597 37.85 -19.12 15.74
C SER A 597 37.68 -18.89 14.24
N SER A 598 38.80 -18.68 13.53
CA SER A 598 38.86 -18.62 12.07
C SER A 598 40.27 -18.97 11.57
N ARG A 599 40.39 -20.01 10.75
CA ARG A 599 41.66 -20.46 10.15
C ARG A 599 42.33 -19.42 9.25
N GLU A 600 41.53 -18.55 8.62
CA GLU A 600 42.04 -17.57 7.65
C GLU A 600 42.42 -16.23 8.29
N LEU A 601 41.77 -15.88 9.41
CA LEU A 601 41.97 -14.58 10.07
C LEU A 601 42.81 -14.67 11.34
N VAL A 602 43.42 -15.83 11.62
CA VAL A 602 44.25 -16.07 12.82
C VAL A 602 45.22 -14.91 13.03
N GLY A 603 45.28 -14.40 14.26
CA GLY A 603 46.17 -13.29 14.64
C GLY A 603 45.65 -11.89 14.28
N GLN A 604 44.53 -11.76 13.56
CA GLN A 604 43.90 -10.47 13.32
C GLN A 604 42.92 -10.10 14.43
N LYS A 605 42.80 -8.79 14.72
CA LYS A 605 41.83 -8.27 15.69
C LYS A 605 40.39 -8.36 15.16
N LEU A 606 39.48 -8.84 15.99
CA LEU A 606 38.04 -8.85 15.71
C LEU A 606 37.51 -7.40 15.65
N LYS A 607 36.84 -7.04 14.55
CA LYS A 607 36.19 -5.74 14.39
C LYS A 607 34.72 -5.84 14.82
N GLY A 608 34.18 -4.76 15.40
CA GLY A 608 32.76 -4.67 15.78
C GLY A 608 32.40 -5.25 17.16
N TYR A 609 33.39 -5.64 17.96
CA TYR A 609 33.23 -6.03 19.37
C TYR A 609 34.09 -5.12 20.25
N GLU A 610 33.47 -4.35 21.13
CA GLU A 610 34.11 -3.27 21.90
C GLU A 610 34.26 -3.60 23.39
N LYS A 611 33.51 -4.59 23.90
CA LYS A 611 33.61 -5.03 25.30
C LYS A 611 34.97 -5.62 25.67
N ARG A 612 35.70 -6.15 24.69
CA ARG A 612 37.00 -6.81 24.84
C ARG A 612 37.78 -6.72 23.55
N GLU A 613 39.10 -6.62 23.66
CA GLU A 613 39.99 -6.87 22.53
C GLU A 613 40.14 -8.38 22.31
N ILE A 614 39.58 -8.87 21.20
CA ILE A 614 39.62 -10.29 20.82
C ILE A 614 40.45 -10.41 19.54
N THR A 615 41.31 -11.42 19.51
CA THR A 615 42.05 -11.82 18.31
C THR A 615 41.49 -13.13 17.80
N TYR A 616 41.40 -13.30 16.48
CA TYR A 616 40.99 -14.58 15.90
C TYR A 616 42.00 -15.67 16.24
N GLU A 617 41.49 -16.79 16.75
CA GLU A 617 42.26 -17.98 17.12
C GLU A 617 42.04 -19.09 16.07
N ASN A 618 42.92 -20.09 16.08
CA ASN A 618 42.70 -21.35 15.36
C ASN A 618 42.42 -22.46 16.36
N LEU A 619 41.24 -22.42 16.98
CA LEU A 619 40.86 -23.44 17.97
C LEU A 619 40.82 -24.83 17.32
N THR A 620 41.65 -25.75 17.80
CA THR A 620 41.63 -27.15 17.39
C THR A 620 40.57 -27.93 18.16
N VAL A 621 40.33 -29.19 17.76
CA VAL A 621 39.41 -30.11 18.45
C VAL A 621 39.89 -30.36 19.89
N GLU A 622 41.21 -30.45 20.07
CA GLU A 622 41.86 -30.62 21.38
C GLU A 622 41.70 -29.38 22.26
N ASP A 623 41.86 -28.18 21.71
CA ASP A 623 41.63 -26.93 22.46
C ASP A 623 40.18 -26.83 22.93
N VAL A 624 39.21 -27.12 22.05
CA VAL A 624 37.78 -27.09 22.40
C VAL A 624 37.47 -28.11 23.49
N CYS A 625 38.02 -29.33 23.39
CA CYS A 625 37.85 -30.36 24.43
C CYS A 625 38.46 -29.92 25.78
N ARG A 626 39.65 -29.30 25.77
CA ARG A 626 40.29 -28.75 26.98
C ARG A 626 39.45 -27.64 27.62
N MET A 627 38.99 -26.68 26.83
CA MET A 627 38.21 -25.53 27.31
C MET A 627 36.87 -25.97 27.90
N GLU A 628 36.19 -26.94 27.28
CA GLU A 628 34.96 -27.53 27.84
C GLU A 628 35.25 -28.26 29.16
N ARG A 629 36.33 -29.04 29.23
CA ARG A 629 36.74 -29.77 30.44
C ARG A 629 37.01 -28.84 31.63
N ASN A 630 37.54 -27.66 31.34
CA ASN A 630 37.84 -26.61 32.31
C ASN A 630 36.63 -25.71 32.65
N ALA A 631 35.46 -25.94 32.03
CA ALA A 631 34.27 -25.10 32.15
C ALA A 631 34.55 -23.61 31.84
N GLU A 632 35.38 -23.35 30.83
CA GLU A 632 35.74 -21.99 30.42
C GLU A 632 34.62 -21.28 29.63
N ILE A 633 33.75 -22.06 28.97
CA ILE A 633 32.72 -21.58 28.04
C ILE A 633 31.34 -22.08 28.46
N ASP A 634 30.36 -21.17 28.53
CA ASP A 634 28.97 -21.50 28.86
C ASP A 634 28.16 -21.83 27.60
N CYS A 635 28.49 -21.20 26.46
CA CYS A 635 27.81 -21.43 25.19
C CYS A 635 28.77 -21.45 23.99
N TRP A 636 28.66 -22.51 23.20
CA TRP A 636 29.36 -22.68 21.94
C TRP A 636 28.40 -22.44 20.77
N VAL A 637 28.77 -21.54 19.88
CA VAL A 637 28.05 -21.29 18.63
C VAL A 637 28.88 -21.77 17.45
N MET A 638 28.33 -22.71 16.69
CA MET A 638 28.92 -23.26 15.45
C MET A 638 28.34 -22.51 14.25
N ALA A 639 29.10 -21.54 13.74
CA ALA A 639 28.81 -20.79 12.51
C ALA A 639 29.64 -21.33 11.34
N LEU A 640 29.63 -22.65 11.17
CA LEU A 640 30.45 -23.39 10.20
C LEU A 640 29.63 -23.84 8.97
N PRO A 641 30.29 -24.14 7.84
CA PRO A 641 29.64 -24.80 6.71
C PRO A 641 29.09 -26.19 7.09
N ASN A 642 28.09 -26.65 6.33
CA ASN A 642 27.52 -28.00 6.49
C ASN A 642 28.61 -29.08 6.40
N GLY A 643 28.51 -30.09 7.26
CA GLY A 643 29.41 -31.24 7.35
C GLY A 643 30.68 -30.99 8.17
N VAL A 644 30.87 -29.78 8.73
CA VAL A 644 32.11 -29.40 9.42
C VAL A 644 31.94 -29.35 10.94
N CYS A 645 30.71 -29.30 11.46
CA CYS A 645 30.46 -29.13 12.90
C CYS A 645 30.82 -30.37 13.74
N LYS A 646 30.72 -31.58 13.15
CA LYS A 646 30.80 -32.86 13.87
C LYS A 646 32.07 -33.02 14.74
N PRO A 647 33.30 -32.79 14.25
CA PRO A 647 34.50 -32.96 15.07
C PRO A 647 34.53 -32.05 16.31
N PHE A 648 34.06 -30.81 16.19
CA PHE A 648 34.01 -29.87 17.32
C PHE A 648 32.96 -30.29 18.34
N ILE A 649 31.79 -30.75 17.90
CA ILE A 649 30.74 -31.25 18.78
C ILE A 649 31.19 -32.51 19.51
N ASP A 650 31.87 -33.42 18.82
CA ASP A 650 32.42 -34.64 19.41
C ASP A 650 33.48 -34.28 20.49
N ALA A 651 34.32 -33.27 20.25
CA ALA A 651 35.24 -32.73 21.27
C ALA A 651 34.53 -32.14 22.49
N ILE A 652 33.50 -31.31 22.28
CA ILE A 652 32.70 -30.75 23.38
C ILE A 652 32.08 -31.89 24.19
N ASN A 653 31.53 -32.92 23.53
CA ASN A 653 30.95 -34.06 24.25
C ASN A 653 31.99 -34.87 25.03
N GLN A 654 33.22 -35.02 24.54
CA GLN A 654 34.31 -35.70 25.24
C GLN A 654 34.86 -34.90 26.44
N GLY A 655 34.76 -33.56 26.40
CA GLY A 655 35.22 -32.68 27.46
C GLY A 655 34.26 -32.54 28.65
N LYS A 656 33.00 -32.98 28.54
CA LYS A 656 31.95 -32.75 29.56
C LYS A 656 32.24 -33.40 30.90
N ASN A 657 32.34 -32.59 31.97
CA ASN A 657 32.64 -33.06 33.34
C ASN A 657 31.47 -32.99 34.34
N SER A 658 30.60 -31.96 34.33
CA SER A 658 29.56 -31.81 35.38
C SER A 658 28.31 -31.00 34.96
N ARG A 659 28.47 -29.88 34.27
CA ARG A 659 27.39 -29.08 33.65
C ARG A 659 27.79 -28.80 32.21
N GLY A 660 27.14 -29.45 31.25
CA GLY A 660 27.48 -29.28 29.84
C GLY A 660 27.14 -27.86 29.37
N SER A 661 28.02 -27.29 28.55
CA SER A 661 27.75 -26.04 27.84
C SER A 661 26.58 -26.18 26.87
N LEU A 662 25.94 -25.04 26.57
CA LEU A 662 24.93 -24.94 25.52
C LEU A 662 25.62 -24.96 24.15
N ILE A 663 25.18 -25.84 23.25
CA ILE A 663 25.68 -25.89 21.88
C ILE A 663 24.59 -25.42 20.92
N ILE A 664 24.92 -24.45 20.07
CA ILE A 664 24.03 -23.99 18.99
C ILE A 664 24.72 -24.21 17.65
N ASP A 665 24.05 -24.94 16.76
CA ASP A 665 24.49 -25.15 15.38
C ASP A 665 23.68 -24.30 14.40
N LEU A 666 24.35 -23.42 13.64
CA LEU A 666 23.72 -22.61 12.59
C LEU A 666 23.68 -23.33 11.23
N SER A 667 24.41 -24.45 11.09
CA SER A 667 24.43 -25.26 9.87
C SER A 667 23.14 -26.09 9.72
N ALA A 668 23.08 -26.93 8.69
CA ALA A 668 21.98 -27.86 8.49
C ALA A 668 22.20 -29.26 9.09
N ASP A 669 23.37 -29.52 9.70
CA ASP A 669 23.82 -30.86 10.10
C ASP A 669 22.87 -31.55 11.09
N TYR A 670 22.30 -30.79 12.03
CA TYR A 670 21.46 -31.33 13.11
C TYR A 670 19.99 -30.88 13.06
N ARG A 671 19.53 -30.26 11.97
CA ARG A 671 18.13 -29.81 11.83
C ARG A 671 17.11 -30.95 11.72
N PHE A 672 17.59 -32.15 11.41
CA PHE A 672 16.78 -33.37 11.25
C PHE A 672 17.04 -34.40 12.35
N ASN A 673 17.81 -34.03 13.37
CA ASN A 673 18.19 -34.93 14.45
C ASN A 673 17.27 -34.73 15.67
N ASN A 674 16.64 -35.81 16.14
CA ASN A 674 15.71 -35.77 17.27
C ASN A 674 16.40 -35.51 18.63
N ASP A 675 17.72 -35.69 18.73
CA ASP A 675 18.51 -35.39 19.94
C ASP A 675 18.82 -33.89 20.08
N TRP A 676 18.42 -33.08 19.08
CA TRP A 676 18.62 -31.63 19.04
C TRP A 676 17.27 -30.92 19.04
N THR A 677 17.18 -29.85 19.82
CA THR A 677 15.98 -29.02 19.83
C THR A 677 16.01 -28.06 18.65
N TYR A 678 14.96 -28.04 17.85
CA TYR A 678 14.84 -27.11 16.73
C TYR A 678 14.51 -25.70 17.23
N GLY A 679 15.37 -24.73 16.90
CA GLY A 679 15.39 -23.39 17.49
C GLY A 679 14.45 -22.38 16.85
N LEU A 680 13.16 -22.70 16.70
CA LEU A 680 12.13 -21.78 16.19
C LEU A 680 11.06 -21.48 17.27
N PRO A 681 11.31 -20.53 18.20
CA PRO A 681 10.48 -20.31 19.39
C PRO A 681 9.00 -20.02 19.12
N GLU A 682 8.66 -19.47 17.95
CA GLU A 682 7.27 -19.17 17.59
C GLU A 682 6.44 -20.44 17.33
N LEU A 683 7.08 -21.53 16.88
CA LEU A 683 6.41 -22.79 16.52
C LEU A 683 6.76 -23.95 17.48
N VAL A 684 7.98 -23.98 18.00
CA VAL A 684 8.44 -25.00 18.96
C VAL A 684 8.14 -24.53 20.37
N VAL A 685 7.70 -25.46 21.23
CA VAL A 685 7.35 -25.16 22.62
C VAL A 685 8.54 -24.53 23.33
N ARG A 686 8.39 -23.27 23.78
CA ARG A 686 9.48 -22.48 24.34
C ARG A 686 10.15 -23.11 25.56
N SER A 687 9.41 -23.92 26.33
CA SER A 687 9.97 -24.66 27.46
C SER A 687 11.05 -25.67 27.03
N ASP A 688 10.90 -26.25 25.84
CA ASP A 688 11.84 -27.26 25.36
C ASP A 688 13.14 -26.58 24.92
N ILE A 689 13.04 -25.43 24.25
CA ILE A 689 14.19 -24.58 23.93
C ILE A 689 14.87 -24.07 25.21
N SER A 690 14.11 -23.63 26.22
CA SER A 690 14.69 -23.13 27.48
C SER A 690 15.46 -24.17 28.28
N LYS A 691 15.15 -25.47 28.09
CA LYS A 691 15.84 -26.59 28.74
C LYS A 691 16.88 -27.26 27.84
N ALA A 692 16.97 -26.84 26.59
CA ALA A 692 17.83 -27.45 25.60
C ALA A 692 19.30 -27.17 25.92
N VAL A 693 20.12 -28.20 25.79
CA VAL A 693 21.60 -28.10 25.82
C VAL A 693 22.20 -28.17 24.41
N ARG A 694 21.38 -28.50 23.41
CA ARG A 694 21.74 -28.64 22.00
C ARG A 694 20.60 -28.08 21.15
N ILE A 695 20.89 -27.01 20.42
CA ILE A 695 19.90 -26.33 19.58
C ILE A 695 20.39 -26.29 18.13
N SER A 696 19.56 -26.75 17.20
CA SER A 696 19.80 -26.57 15.77
C SER A 696 18.98 -25.37 15.28
N ASN A 697 19.66 -24.38 14.74
CA ASN A 697 19.04 -23.14 14.30
C ASN A 697 18.40 -23.35 12.91
N PRO A 698 17.20 -22.81 12.68
CA PRO A 698 16.50 -22.97 11.41
C PRO A 698 17.25 -22.25 10.28
N GLY A 699 17.11 -22.75 9.06
CA GLY A 699 17.60 -22.07 7.86
C GLY A 699 16.78 -20.84 7.52
N CYS A 700 17.41 -19.78 7.01
CA CYS A 700 16.74 -18.51 6.73
C CYS A 700 15.47 -18.66 5.87
N TYR A 701 15.56 -19.36 4.73
CA TYR A 701 14.38 -19.64 3.90
C TYR A 701 13.33 -20.48 4.63
N ALA A 702 13.77 -21.47 5.41
CA ALA A 702 12.88 -22.33 6.15
C ALA A 702 12.14 -21.57 7.26
N THR A 703 12.80 -20.63 7.95
CA THR A 703 12.19 -19.74 8.96
C THR A 703 11.03 -18.95 8.36
N ALA A 704 11.26 -18.25 7.24
CA ALA A 704 10.21 -17.44 6.62
C ALA A 704 9.04 -18.29 6.11
N ALA A 705 9.32 -19.45 5.49
CA ALA A 705 8.28 -20.33 4.98
C ALA A 705 7.47 -21.00 6.09
N GLN A 706 8.13 -21.46 7.16
CA GLN A 706 7.46 -22.09 8.30
C GLN A 706 6.51 -21.11 9.00
N LEU A 707 6.97 -19.88 9.27
CA LEU A 707 6.12 -18.86 9.86
C LEU A 707 5.02 -18.39 8.88
N GLY A 708 5.32 -18.41 7.58
CA GLY A 708 4.37 -18.10 6.53
C GLY A 708 3.29 -19.16 6.34
N ILE A 709 3.50 -20.43 6.69
CA ILE A 709 2.55 -21.54 6.42
C ILE A 709 1.85 -22.04 7.69
N ALA A 710 2.52 -22.01 8.84
CA ALA A 710 2.05 -22.66 10.06
C ALA A 710 0.61 -22.29 10.49
N PRO A 711 0.13 -21.04 10.40
CA PRO A 711 -1.26 -20.71 10.77
C PRO A 711 -2.30 -21.39 9.89
N LEU A 712 -1.92 -21.78 8.67
CA LEU A 712 -2.80 -22.42 7.70
C LEU A 712 -2.63 -23.92 7.60
N ALA A 713 -1.64 -24.51 8.28
CA ALA A 713 -1.38 -25.95 8.22
C ALA A 713 -2.64 -26.85 8.38
N PRO A 714 -3.60 -26.55 9.30
CA PRO A 714 -4.82 -27.34 9.43
C PRO A 714 -5.80 -27.22 8.25
N PHE A 715 -5.63 -26.21 7.39
CA PHE A 715 -6.54 -25.87 6.30
C PHE A 715 -5.92 -26.15 4.93
N ILE A 716 -4.76 -26.80 4.86
CA ILE A 716 -4.09 -27.13 3.60
C ILE A 716 -4.85 -28.25 2.90
N GLY A 717 -5.24 -28.01 1.64
CA GLY A 717 -5.95 -28.96 0.78
C GLY A 717 -5.10 -29.60 -0.32
N GLY A 718 -3.83 -29.22 -0.41
CA GLY A 718 -2.88 -29.71 -1.42
C GLY A 718 -1.48 -29.19 -1.13
N GLN A 719 -0.49 -29.54 -1.95
CA GLN A 719 0.90 -29.16 -1.70
C GLN A 719 1.12 -27.63 -1.85
N PRO A 720 1.60 -26.91 -0.82
CA PRO A 720 2.01 -25.52 -0.96
C PRO A 720 3.22 -25.37 -1.88
N THR A 721 3.25 -24.31 -2.67
CA THR A 721 4.38 -23.94 -3.52
C THR A 721 4.99 -22.63 -3.02
N ILE A 722 6.29 -22.64 -2.78
CA ILE A 722 7.04 -21.52 -2.23
C ILE A 722 8.05 -21.04 -3.27
N PHE A 723 7.92 -19.80 -3.72
CA PHE A 723 8.94 -19.11 -4.52
C PHE A 723 9.64 -18.11 -3.62
N GLY A 724 10.96 -18.26 -3.45
CA GLY A 724 11.75 -17.44 -2.54
C GLY A 724 12.92 -16.79 -3.25
N VAL A 725 13.17 -15.50 -3.00
CA VAL A 725 14.32 -14.76 -3.53
C VAL A 725 15.11 -14.16 -2.38
N SER A 726 16.40 -14.48 -2.28
CA SER A 726 17.32 -13.93 -1.28
C SER A 726 18.31 -12.94 -1.88
N GLY A 727 18.87 -12.10 -1.01
CA GLY A 727 20.09 -11.39 -1.32
C GLY A 727 21.30 -12.33 -1.39
N TYR A 728 22.37 -11.86 -2.02
CA TYR A 728 23.55 -12.67 -2.29
C TYR A 728 24.39 -13.03 -1.05
N SER A 729 24.19 -12.35 0.09
CA SER A 729 24.82 -12.73 1.36
C SER A 729 24.46 -14.15 1.81
N GLY A 730 23.31 -14.69 1.37
CA GLY A 730 22.87 -16.05 1.65
C GLY A 730 23.75 -17.14 1.03
N ALA A 731 24.49 -16.82 -0.05
CA ALA A 731 25.43 -17.75 -0.69
C ALA A 731 26.80 -17.82 0.04
N GLY A 732 26.96 -17.04 1.12
CA GLY A 732 28.18 -17.00 1.92
C GLY A 732 29.30 -16.17 1.28
N THR A 733 30.50 -16.30 1.83
CA THR A 733 31.67 -15.49 1.44
C THR A 733 32.59 -16.17 0.42
N LYS A 734 32.39 -17.46 0.13
CA LYS A 734 33.19 -18.19 -0.86
C LYS A 734 32.73 -17.80 -2.27
N PRO A 735 33.60 -17.30 -3.17
CA PRO A 735 33.19 -16.86 -4.49
C PRO A 735 32.44 -17.93 -5.29
N SER A 736 31.36 -17.52 -5.95
CA SER A 736 30.47 -18.33 -6.76
C SER A 736 29.61 -17.42 -7.66
N PRO A 737 28.97 -17.94 -8.73
CA PRO A 737 28.00 -17.16 -9.51
C PRO A 737 26.84 -16.59 -8.69
N LYS A 738 26.56 -17.17 -7.51
CA LYS A 738 25.46 -16.83 -6.59
C LYS A 738 25.81 -15.71 -5.61
N ASN A 739 27.07 -15.30 -5.54
CA ASN A 739 27.52 -14.12 -4.80
C ASN A 739 28.43 -13.20 -5.61
N ASP A 740 28.42 -13.36 -6.94
CA ASP A 740 29.04 -12.42 -7.85
C ASP A 740 28.03 -11.34 -8.24
N VAL A 741 28.20 -10.14 -7.67
CA VAL A 741 27.32 -8.99 -7.91
C VAL A 741 27.26 -8.64 -9.41
N LYS A 742 28.35 -8.82 -10.17
CA LYS A 742 28.34 -8.54 -11.62
C LYS A 742 27.45 -9.52 -12.38
N ASN A 743 27.46 -10.79 -11.97
CA ASN A 743 26.61 -11.82 -12.56
C ASN A 743 25.13 -11.66 -12.17
N LEU A 744 24.86 -11.05 -11.02
CA LEU A 744 23.52 -10.84 -10.49
C LEU A 744 22.89 -9.51 -10.89
N THR A 745 23.67 -8.52 -11.32
CA THR A 745 23.14 -7.22 -11.77
C THR A 745 22.13 -7.45 -12.91
N ASP A 746 20.92 -6.89 -12.76
CA ASP A 746 19.78 -7.08 -13.67
C ASP A 746 19.37 -8.57 -13.88
N ASN A 747 19.67 -9.44 -12.91
CA ASN A 747 19.48 -10.88 -13.03
C ASN A 747 19.00 -11.53 -11.72
N ILE A 748 18.31 -12.68 -11.85
CA ILE A 748 18.04 -13.59 -10.74
C ILE A 748 18.37 -15.02 -11.16
N ILE A 749 19.01 -15.79 -10.27
CA ILE A 749 19.39 -17.17 -10.58
C ILE A 749 18.90 -18.15 -9.51
N PRO A 750 18.48 -19.37 -9.87
CA PRO A 750 18.06 -20.37 -8.89
C PRO A 750 19.26 -20.89 -8.07
N TYR A 751 19.05 -21.12 -6.77
CA TYR A 751 20.00 -21.90 -5.97
C TYR A 751 19.97 -23.37 -6.39
N SER A 752 18.77 -23.91 -6.54
CA SER A 752 18.44 -25.21 -7.13
C SER A 752 17.00 -25.16 -7.63
N LEU A 753 16.66 -26.04 -8.58
CA LEU A 753 15.31 -26.13 -9.13
C LEU A 753 14.41 -27.07 -8.32
N THR A 754 14.99 -28.12 -7.72
CA THR A 754 14.34 -29.09 -6.83
C THR A 754 15.31 -29.50 -5.72
N ASP A 755 14.83 -30.30 -4.76
CA ASP A 755 15.64 -30.99 -3.75
C ASP A 755 16.54 -30.08 -2.89
N HIS A 756 16.14 -28.81 -2.74
CA HIS A 756 16.84 -27.89 -1.85
C HIS A 756 16.63 -28.34 -0.40
N ILE A 757 17.67 -28.28 0.44
CA ILE A 757 17.60 -28.75 1.84
C ILE A 757 16.46 -28.11 2.65
N HIS A 758 16.18 -26.83 2.38
CA HIS A 758 15.07 -26.11 3.01
C HIS A 758 13.69 -26.69 2.66
N GLU A 759 13.50 -27.30 1.49
CA GLU A 759 12.24 -27.96 1.12
C GLU A 759 11.93 -29.11 2.08
N ARG A 760 12.94 -29.96 2.32
CA ARG A 760 12.87 -31.06 3.30
C ARG A 760 12.69 -30.52 4.71
N GLU A 761 13.44 -29.48 5.09
CA GLU A 761 13.36 -28.84 6.41
C GLU A 761 11.96 -28.32 6.73
N ILE A 762 11.37 -27.53 5.81
CA ILE A 762 10.01 -27.00 5.96
C ILE A 762 9.01 -28.15 6.06
N SER A 763 9.16 -29.16 5.20
CA SER A 763 8.23 -30.30 5.17
C SER A 763 8.26 -31.11 6.46
N THR A 764 9.45 -31.41 6.98
CA THR A 764 9.63 -32.17 8.22
C THR A 764 9.08 -31.41 9.42
N GLN A 765 9.37 -30.10 9.53
CA GLN A 765 9.01 -29.32 10.71
C GLN A 765 7.52 -28.95 10.76
N LEU A 766 6.86 -28.75 9.61
CA LEU A 766 5.43 -28.49 9.55
C LEU A 766 4.57 -29.75 9.51
N GLY A 767 5.16 -30.90 9.17
CA GLY A 767 4.40 -32.14 8.90
C GLY A 767 3.58 -32.08 7.61
N VAL A 768 3.92 -31.18 6.69
CA VAL A 768 3.20 -30.97 5.41
C VAL A 768 4.22 -30.90 4.28
N SER A 769 4.06 -31.71 3.22
CA SER A 769 4.93 -31.62 2.05
C SER A 769 4.77 -30.28 1.34
N VAL A 770 5.88 -29.64 0.97
CA VAL A 770 5.91 -28.39 0.19
C VAL A 770 6.81 -28.54 -1.03
N ALA A 771 6.58 -27.71 -2.05
CA ALA A 771 7.50 -27.53 -3.17
C ALA A 771 8.20 -26.18 -3.04
N PHE A 772 9.53 -26.12 -3.11
CA PHE A 772 10.29 -24.91 -2.85
C PHE A 772 11.32 -24.59 -3.94
N ILE A 773 11.27 -23.36 -4.44
CA ILE A 773 12.10 -22.88 -5.55
C ILE A 773 12.90 -21.63 -5.11
N PRO A 774 14.12 -21.80 -4.56
CA PRO A 774 14.97 -20.71 -4.10
C PRO A 774 15.73 -20.01 -5.24
N HIS A 775 15.77 -18.69 -5.21
CA HIS A 775 16.50 -17.82 -6.13
C HIS A 775 17.37 -16.80 -5.39
N VAL A 776 18.37 -16.26 -6.05
CA VAL A 776 19.21 -15.17 -5.53
C VAL A 776 19.22 -14.00 -6.50
N ALA A 777 19.24 -12.79 -5.94
CA ALA A 777 19.27 -11.53 -6.65
C ALA A 777 20.46 -10.65 -6.20
N ASP A 778 20.58 -9.46 -6.81
CA ASP A 778 21.71 -8.54 -6.67
C ASP A 778 21.81 -7.77 -5.35
N TRP A 779 20.74 -7.71 -4.54
CA TRP A 779 20.80 -7.04 -3.24
C TRP A 779 21.58 -7.85 -2.21
N PHE A 780 22.19 -7.17 -1.23
CA PHE A 780 23.06 -7.83 -0.24
C PHE A 780 22.30 -8.77 0.70
N GLN A 781 21.27 -8.30 1.40
CA GLN A 781 20.55 -9.07 2.42
C GLN A 781 19.03 -8.81 2.39
N GLY A 782 18.26 -9.82 2.80
CA GLY A 782 16.81 -9.90 2.74
C GLY A 782 16.32 -11.09 1.91
N ILE A 783 15.25 -11.75 2.35
CA ILE A 783 14.54 -12.83 1.66
C ILE A 783 13.08 -12.44 1.53
N HIS A 784 12.51 -12.57 0.34
CA HIS A 784 11.08 -12.48 0.11
C HIS A 784 10.54 -13.82 -0.39
N HIS A 785 9.49 -14.32 0.27
CA HIS A 785 8.72 -15.47 -0.19
C HIS A 785 7.36 -15.04 -0.72
N THR A 786 6.96 -15.63 -1.84
CA THR A 786 5.58 -15.71 -2.28
C THR A 786 5.14 -17.16 -2.16
N ILE A 787 4.15 -17.42 -1.30
CA ILE A 787 3.71 -18.77 -0.93
C ILE A 787 2.29 -18.97 -1.44
N SER A 788 2.11 -19.91 -2.38
CA SER A 788 0.78 -20.32 -2.86
C SER A 788 0.33 -21.57 -2.11
N ILE A 789 -0.77 -21.47 -1.38
CA ILE A 789 -1.30 -22.51 -0.50
C ILE A 789 -2.69 -22.92 -0.98
N PRO A 790 -2.86 -24.14 -1.53
CA PRO A 790 -4.18 -24.71 -1.76
C PRO A 790 -4.91 -24.96 -0.43
N LEU A 791 -6.17 -24.56 -0.34
CA LEU A 791 -6.99 -24.68 0.88
C LEU A 791 -7.99 -25.82 0.74
N SER A 792 -8.20 -26.58 1.83
CA SER A 792 -9.14 -27.70 1.91
C SER A 792 -10.61 -27.24 2.00
N LYS A 793 -10.82 -25.97 2.35
CA LYS A 793 -12.13 -25.32 2.42
C LYS A 793 -12.06 -23.89 1.90
N THR A 794 -13.22 -23.34 1.54
CA THR A 794 -13.34 -21.94 1.14
C THR A 794 -13.10 -21.03 2.35
N MET A 795 -12.21 -20.05 2.21
CA MET A 795 -11.92 -19.05 3.25
C MET A 795 -11.83 -17.66 2.60
N SER A 796 -12.11 -16.60 3.35
CA SER A 796 -11.92 -15.22 2.91
C SER A 796 -10.55 -14.69 3.31
N SER A 797 -10.08 -13.61 2.66
CA SER A 797 -8.82 -12.94 3.06
C SER A 797 -8.86 -12.45 4.51
N ARG A 798 -10.05 -12.05 5.01
CA ARG A 798 -10.27 -11.67 6.40
C ARG A 798 -10.02 -12.85 7.34
N ASP A 799 -10.58 -14.01 7.04
CA ASP A 799 -10.41 -15.23 7.87
C ASP A 799 -8.93 -15.62 7.95
N ILE A 800 -8.25 -15.59 6.80
CA ILE A 800 -6.81 -15.87 6.73
C ILE A 800 -6.05 -14.87 7.61
N ARG A 801 -6.23 -13.56 7.41
CA ARG A 801 -5.52 -12.55 8.18
C ARG A 801 -5.77 -12.68 9.68
N GLN A 802 -6.99 -12.96 10.08
CA GLN A 802 -7.36 -13.16 11.48
C GLN A 802 -6.60 -14.34 12.09
N LEU A 803 -6.48 -15.47 11.39
CA LEU A 803 -5.70 -16.63 11.87
C LEU A 803 -4.24 -16.28 12.14
N TYR A 804 -3.60 -15.46 11.28
CA TYR A 804 -2.21 -15.03 11.50
C TYR A 804 -2.11 -14.10 12.71
N GLN A 805 -3.04 -13.13 12.84
CA GLN A 805 -3.06 -12.21 13.98
C GLN A 805 -3.26 -12.94 15.30
N GLU A 806 -4.15 -13.93 15.34
CA GLU A 806 -4.40 -14.75 16.53
C GLU A 806 -3.23 -15.68 16.85
N ARG A 807 -2.66 -16.35 15.84
CA ARG A 807 -1.56 -17.31 16.00
C ARG A 807 -0.28 -16.67 16.51
N TYR A 808 0.00 -15.43 16.10
CA TYR A 808 1.21 -14.69 16.47
C TYR A 808 0.95 -13.54 17.45
N ALA A 809 -0.21 -13.53 18.10
CA ALA A 809 -0.54 -12.52 19.11
C ALA A 809 0.54 -12.47 20.20
N GLY A 810 1.06 -11.27 20.45
CA GLY A 810 2.09 -11.00 21.45
C GLY A 810 3.53 -11.22 21.01
N GLU A 811 3.78 -11.86 19.86
CA GLU A 811 5.13 -12.04 19.31
C GLU A 811 5.76 -10.69 18.93
N ARG A 812 6.98 -10.43 19.42
CA ARG A 812 7.70 -9.17 19.11
C ARG A 812 8.52 -9.23 17.83
N LEU A 813 8.89 -10.43 17.40
CA LEU A 813 9.70 -10.67 16.21
C LEU A 813 8.89 -11.16 15.01
N VAL A 814 7.56 -11.07 15.08
CA VAL A 814 6.62 -11.36 13.97
C VAL A 814 5.68 -10.17 13.83
N ARG A 815 5.59 -9.59 12.62
CA ARG A 815 4.67 -8.51 12.30
C ARG A 815 3.73 -8.96 11.19
N ILE A 816 2.43 -8.83 11.45
CA ILE A 816 1.37 -9.12 10.47
C ILE A 816 0.91 -7.82 9.84
N ILE A 817 1.14 -7.64 8.55
CA ILE A 817 0.79 -6.44 7.78
C ILE A 817 -0.29 -6.77 6.75
N GLY A 818 -1.04 -5.75 6.30
CA GLY A 818 -2.11 -5.95 5.32
C GLY A 818 -1.60 -6.12 3.89
N GLU A 819 -0.63 -5.29 3.51
CA GLU A 819 0.00 -5.25 2.19
C GLU A 819 1.11 -6.30 2.03
N SER A 820 1.70 -6.42 0.84
CA SER A 820 2.82 -7.33 0.62
C SER A 820 4.12 -6.73 1.19
N PRO A 821 4.85 -7.45 2.06
CA PRO A 821 6.12 -7.00 2.60
C PRO A 821 7.20 -6.90 1.51
N SER A 822 8.16 -5.99 1.68
CA SER A 822 9.25 -5.76 0.73
C SER A 822 10.63 -6.05 1.32
N VAL A 823 11.54 -6.54 0.48
CA VAL A 823 12.96 -6.78 0.85
C VAL A 823 13.61 -5.50 1.39
N LYS A 824 13.36 -4.36 0.73
CA LYS A 824 13.94 -3.07 1.11
C LYS A 824 13.53 -2.65 2.53
N ALA A 825 12.29 -2.90 2.92
CA ALA A 825 11.80 -2.53 4.25
C ALA A 825 12.32 -3.44 5.36
N ILE A 826 12.47 -4.75 5.09
CA ILE A 826 12.92 -5.71 6.11
C ILE A 826 14.43 -5.80 6.26
N SER A 827 15.19 -5.37 5.24
CA SER A 827 16.66 -5.46 5.26
C SER A 827 17.22 -4.71 6.48
N GLY A 828 17.99 -5.39 7.31
CA GLY A 828 18.53 -4.87 8.57
C GLY A 828 17.57 -4.94 9.76
N LYS A 829 16.39 -5.55 9.61
CA LYS A 829 15.41 -5.72 10.71
C LYS A 829 15.47 -7.10 11.35
N HIS A 830 15.13 -7.16 12.63
CA HIS A 830 15.23 -8.36 13.46
C HIS A 830 13.95 -9.21 13.51
N TRP A 831 12.87 -8.78 12.84
CA TRP A 831 11.59 -9.47 12.77
C TRP A 831 11.30 -10.02 11.37
N ILE A 832 10.24 -10.81 11.27
CA ILE A 832 9.59 -11.18 10.01
C ILE A 832 8.37 -10.31 9.77
N GLU A 833 8.14 -9.94 8.52
CA GLU A 833 6.86 -9.38 8.07
C GLU A 833 6.10 -10.40 7.23
N ILE A 834 4.83 -10.64 7.59
CA ILE A 834 3.93 -11.54 6.86
C ILE A 834 2.71 -10.72 6.43
N GLY A 835 2.38 -10.77 5.15
CA GLY A 835 1.32 -9.97 4.57
C GLY A 835 0.92 -10.44 3.18
N GLY A 836 0.28 -9.56 2.41
CA GLY A 836 -0.12 -9.85 1.03
C GLY A 836 -1.11 -11.01 0.93
N PHE A 837 -2.10 -11.05 1.83
CA PHE A 837 -3.10 -12.14 1.96
C PHE A 837 -4.11 -12.15 0.79
N GLY A 838 -3.65 -12.53 -0.39
CA GLY A 838 -4.46 -12.62 -1.61
C GLY A 838 -5.19 -13.96 -1.68
N VAL A 839 -6.51 -13.96 -1.56
CA VAL A 839 -7.32 -15.18 -1.71
C VAL A 839 -7.94 -15.21 -3.10
N HIS A 840 -7.81 -16.34 -3.80
CA HIS A 840 -8.44 -16.56 -5.09
C HIS A 840 -9.97 -16.45 -4.99
N SER A 841 -10.66 -16.05 -6.05
CA SER A 841 -12.12 -15.86 -6.05
C SER A 841 -12.91 -17.10 -5.60
N SER A 842 -12.40 -18.30 -5.88
CA SER A 842 -12.99 -19.56 -5.40
C SER A 842 -12.86 -19.80 -3.89
N GLY A 843 -12.04 -19.00 -3.18
CA GLY A 843 -11.68 -19.17 -1.77
C GLY A 843 -10.86 -20.42 -1.45
N LYS A 844 -10.48 -21.22 -2.46
CA LYS A 844 -9.76 -22.51 -2.31
C LYS A 844 -8.24 -22.40 -2.47
N ARG A 845 -7.70 -21.19 -2.62
CA ARG A 845 -6.25 -20.96 -2.71
C ARG A 845 -5.93 -19.59 -2.17
N VAL A 846 -4.87 -19.50 -1.38
CA VAL A 846 -4.35 -18.24 -0.86
C VAL A 846 -2.89 -18.05 -1.23
N ILE A 847 -2.53 -16.81 -1.51
CA ILE A 847 -1.15 -16.33 -1.59
C ILE A 847 -0.84 -15.59 -0.29
N VAL A 848 0.29 -15.92 0.31
CA VAL A 848 0.85 -15.19 1.47
C VAL A 848 2.29 -14.84 1.17
N CYS A 849 2.67 -13.60 1.47
CA CYS A 849 4.03 -13.12 1.33
C CYS A 849 4.70 -13.06 2.71
N ALA A 850 5.94 -13.53 2.80
CA ALA A 850 6.71 -13.55 4.04
C ALA A 850 8.13 -13.05 3.76
N THR A 851 8.55 -11.98 4.43
CA THR A 851 9.87 -11.35 4.18
C THR A 851 10.66 -11.26 5.48
N ILE A 852 11.93 -11.66 5.43
CA ILE A 852 12.87 -11.59 6.56
C ILE A 852 14.21 -11.00 6.11
N ASP A 853 14.99 -10.49 7.05
CA ASP A 853 16.43 -10.40 6.84
C ASP A 853 17.08 -11.79 7.01
N ASN A 854 17.83 -12.26 6.01
CA ASN A 854 18.42 -13.61 6.02
C ASN A 854 19.60 -13.77 6.98
N LEU A 855 20.30 -12.69 7.32
CA LEU A 855 21.42 -12.71 8.27
C LEU A 855 20.94 -12.50 9.71
N LEU A 856 19.86 -11.74 9.91
CA LEU A 856 19.30 -11.43 11.22
C LEU A 856 18.21 -12.42 11.64
N LYS A 857 16.92 -12.15 11.39
CA LYS A 857 15.82 -13.06 11.77
C LYS A 857 15.99 -14.45 11.14
N GLY A 858 16.63 -14.52 9.97
CA GLY A 858 16.96 -15.78 9.31
C GLY A 858 18.13 -16.56 9.94
N ALA A 859 18.94 -15.95 10.81
CA ALA A 859 20.07 -16.62 11.45
C ALA A 859 20.50 -16.02 12.80
N ALA A 860 21.17 -14.85 12.83
CA ALA A 860 21.84 -14.32 14.02
C ALA A 860 20.86 -13.89 15.13
N THR A 861 19.77 -13.20 14.80
CA THR A 861 18.72 -12.85 15.79
C THR A 861 18.09 -14.10 16.37
N GLN A 862 17.81 -15.08 15.50
CA GLN A 862 17.22 -16.34 15.90
C GLN A 862 18.14 -17.09 16.88
N CYS A 863 19.44 -17.14 16.57
CA CYS A 863 20.46 -17.69 17.45
C CYS A 863 20.43 -17.00 18.81
N LEU A 864 20.47 -15.66 18.85
CA LEU A 864 20.46 -14.92 20.10
C LEU A 864 19.17 -15.15 20.91
N GLN A 865 18.01 -15.22 20.25
CA GLN A 865 16.73 -15.53 20.92
C GLN A 865 16.77 -16.93 21.56
N ASN A 866 17.33 -17.92 20.87
CA ASN A 866 17.51 -19.27 21.40
C ASN A 866 18.52 -19.30 22.57
N MET A 867 19.63 -18.56 22.46
CA MET A 867 20.59 -18.40 23.55
C MET A 867 19.94 -17.79 24.78
N ASN A 868 19.15 -16.73 24.61
CA ASN A 868 18.43 -16.08 25.70
C ASN A 868 17.50 -17.06 26.42
N LEU A 869 16.74 -17.84 25.66
CA LEU A 869 15.83 -18.84 26.22
C LEU A 869 16.58 -19.90 27.03
N ALA A 870 17.60 -20.53 26.45
CA ALA A 870 18.33 -21.64 27.06
C ALA A 870 19.27 -21.23 28.21
N LEU A 871 19.82 -20.01 28.17
CA LEU A 871 20.69 -19.48 29.24
C LEU A 871 19.92 -18.77 30.36
N GLY A 872 18.59 -18.65 30.24
CA GLY A 872 17.74 -18.07 31.27
C GLY A 872 17.71 -16.54 31.29
N PHE A 873 18.01 -15.87 30.16
CA PHE A 873 17.84 -14.42 30.01
C PHE A 873 16.44 -14.08 29.50
N ALA A 874 16.03 -12.81 29.57
CA ALA A 874 14.78 -12.38 28.94
C ALA A 874 14.83 -12.66 27.42
N GLU A 875 13.75 -13.21 26.86
CA GLU A 875 13.74 -13.75 25.49
C GLU A 875 14.27 -12.79 24.42
N TYR A 876 13.94 -11.50 24.55
CA TYR A 876 14.32 -10.44 23.61
C TYR A 876 15.51 -9.59 24.06
N GLN A 877 16.24 -10.01 25.10
CA GLN A 877 17.37 -9.25 25.63
C GLN A 877 18.45 -9.09 24.55
N GLY A 878 18.97 -7.87 24.38
CA GLY A 878 19.99 -7.55 23.37
C GLY A 878 19.53 -7.66 21.91
N ILE A 879 18.23 -7.86 21.65
CA ILE A 879 17.65 -7.85 20.30
C ILE A 879 16.93 -6.51 20.09
N PRO A 880 17.30 -5.71 19.09
CA PRO A 880 16.55 -4.50 18.73
C PRO A 880 15.12 -4.86 18.26
N LEU A 881 14.12 -4.18 18.83
CA LEU A 881 12.69 -4.43 18.53
C LEU A 881 12.05 -3.36 17.63
N GLU A 882 12.80 -2.31 17.29
CA GLU A 882 12.33 -1.11 16.55
C GLU A 882 13.05 -0.92 15.19
#